data_AF-A0A7C5LHV2-F1
#
_entry.id   AF-A0A7C5LHV2-F1
#
_cell.length_a   1.000
_cell.length_b   1.000
_cell.length_c   1.000
_cell.angle_alpha   90.00
_cell.angle_beta   90.00
_cell.angle_gamma   90.00
#
_symmetry.space_group_name_H-M   'P 1'
#
loop_
_entity.id
_entity.type
_entity.pdbx_description
1 polymer ?
#
loop_
_entity_poly.entity_id
_entity_poly.type
_entity_poly.pdbx_seq_one_letter_code
_entity_poly.pdbx_strand_id
1 'polypeptide(L)'
;MRLFVLPFFLLLTIATGRAVTIGVECEEFQFFGDWTVTSGRPPGHSGSGALFNGTHGAKLPAVTAVQIPRKGRYALWVRSADFPDDRPGTRLFKVSVGGTVLEQTFGQSGKPGYHWERGGTFDLDVGPLWLGVHDIGRPFARADAILLTDNLAFTPSGSLGAHRVKPLELPVPNNANPFRTPGTGAGDATLENEFVRIEFRHARPRVFVRRDGRWEDVGADAVAESYVVVGGEKPVELRQDGFYPSWSGGELRPIRVGPFQTRLGGGMAVWEAGRAVVFRPRDVTMEQGRVVLRFEPEEMGELSATWELCPGERAARVELAFQPAKTGSYSLGYHLFQAKPLAEVDELLLPMMWHRKRFPSRPVALLSPLTPTPVALMQTGGSNVWAVCGDPSEIPFAWPDRRDPRFALALRNPAGEVQPAIYGPVPGTARARCEAGATLRFRFRVLARPGDWYDGYRTAADEVFQWKDYRANVGVSLTEAALNMIDLVMDDNFGGSWERAKGPYQIETLNGVTHASPLTPLSLYWLTGNEELYRRRALPTMEFMLSRSQPHFSPEPDNTGSSYPAGNMSGPVRIYGTTAYLGLWELTRRRTEAFRQIALPDDGVRPTTGYSHGQEFEEWLARGNIEKAKQLADEYLARHVLTAPRAEIGPQPFFNLTFVPDWEGLLRMYEATGEKRYLDGAVFGARQLMTSVWTQPIIPPTNIMVSAEVSSPSHIWWKGPEKFRLGFPRRPGDAPEHSVPAWIPSNVGLGFEQPVTYYRRDSGGAMIYQSAWAPNFLRLAAYTGDRMFETYARNTTLGRWANYPGYYVVGLTDLPLNPRYPYVGPDVSCIYYHHILPHLAWTIDYLVAEAALLSGGKITFPSQRQHGYAWFDSRVYGHAPGRVFDTDNAWLLFRRGIVTLDNPAINYLLAHTGHKLLVILMNENHRPEKVTVECLIGRKRRLTRTVPARALTVLTFDRVNIPLPARDDSPSPRPGSVTVATTLKGVEARGAAIQVKPGPWDAYLWCTALPKQARRVTFHYQLDGEWRKTEDAEYPFEITVPVSDATKPLRFRVEGVAADGSTFDSAETVLGGMP
;
A
#
# COMPACT_ATOMS: atom_id res chain seq x y z
N MET A 1 -20.28 47.44 23.42
CA MET A 1 -20.58 47.52 24.86
C MET A 1 -21.57 46.43 25.24
N ARG A 2 -21.08 45.34 25.85
CA ARG A 2 -21.73 44.42 26.81
C ARG A 2 -20.84 43.19 26.95
N LEU A 3 -20.08 43.18 28.04
CA LEU A 3 -19.33 42.03 28.54
C LEU A 3 -20.32 40.96 29.01
N PHE A 4 -20.04 39.69 28.71
CA PHE A 4 -20.46 38.56 29.54
C PHE A 4 -19.20 37.80 29.96
N VAL A 5 -18.96 37.82 31.27
CA VAL A 5 -17.89 37.12 31.97
C VAL A 5 -18.46 35.76 32.41
N LEU A 6 -17.80 34.66 32.05
CA LEU A 6 -17.97 33.36 32.70
C LEU A 6 -16.69 33.03 33.48
N PRO A 7 -16.78 32.63 34.77
CA PRO A 7 -15.60 32.45 35.61
C PRO A 7 -14.97 31.08 35.37
N PHE A 8 -13.67 31.08 35.02
CA PHE A 8 -12.85 29.89 35.01
C PHE A 8 -12.47 29.55 36.46
N PHE A 9 -12.84 28.35 36.93
CA PHE A 9 -12.36 27.80 38.18
C PHE A 9 -10.83 27.62 38.10
N LEU A 10 -10.10 28.40 38.91
CA LEU A 10 -8.66 28.28 39.08
C LEU A 10 -8.37 27.09 40.01
N LEU A 11 -8.21 25.90 39.43
CA LEU A 11 -7.49 24.81 40.10
C LEU A 11 -6.01 25.20 40.12
N LEU A 12 -5.57 25.75 41.25
CA LEU A 12 -4.16 25.96 41.59
C LEU A 12 -3.50 24.59 41.81
N THR A 13 -3.18 23.89 40.73
CA THR A 13 -2.06 22.95 40.76
C THR A 13 -0.79 23.78 40.86
N ILE A 14 -0.15 23.75 42.03
CA ILE A 14 1.24 24.15 42.18
C ILE A 14 2.04 23.22 41.26
N ALA A 15 2.27 23.67 40.03
CA ALA A 15 3.18 23.02 39.10
C ALA A 15 4.57 23.12 39.72
N THR A 16 5.02 22.05 40.37
CA THR A 16 6.45 21.81 40.54
C THR A 16 7.05 21.85 39.13
N GLY A 17 7.78 22.92 38.84
CA GLY A 17 8.29 23.17 37.50
C GLY A 17 9.21 22.04 37.07
N ARG A 18 8.70 21.09 36.28
CA ARG A 18 9.51 20.04 35.67
C ARG A 18 10.61 20.72 34.85
N ALA A 19 11.83 20.20 34.98
CA ALA A 19 12.95 20.64 34.18
C ALA A 19 12.64 20.53 32.68
N VAL A 20 13.10 21.49 31.90
CA VAL A 20 13.03 21.45 30.45
C VAL A 20 14.24 20.70 29.94
N THR A 21 14.00 19.61 29.22
CA THR A 21 15.02 18.86 28.48
C THR A 21 14.53 18.69 27.05
N ILE A 22 15.26 19.26 26.10
CA ILE A 22 14.97 19.18 24.66
C ILE A 22 16.18 18.62 23.94
N GLY A 23 15.97 17.78 22.95
CA GLY A 23 17.04 17.28 22.09
C GLY A 23 16.62 17.21 20.64
N VAL A 24 17.57 17.42 19.75
CA VAL A 24 17.38 17.39 18.30
C VAL A 24 18.31 16.35 17.69
N GLU A 25 17.76 15.54 16.78
CA GLU A 25 18.53 14.59 15.99
C GLU A 25 19.30 15.36 14.90
N CYS A 26 20.59 15.09 14.76
CA CYS A 26 21.44 15.83 13.83
C CYS A 26 21.08 15.58 12.37
N GLU A 27 20.55 14.39 12.04
CA GLU A 27 20.01 14.08 10.71
C GLU A 27 18.69 14.80 10.39
N GLU A 28 18.06 15.45 11.37
CA GLU A 28 16.91 16.33 11.13
C GLU A 28 17.31 17.79 10.89
N PHE A 29 18.62 18.12 10.88
CA PHE A 29 19.06 19.48 10.58
C PHE A 29 18.54 19.96 9.22
N GLN A 30 18.09 21.21 9.17
CA GLN A 30 17.46 21.75 7.96
C GLN A 30 18.48 22.08 6.85
N PHE A 31 19.72 22.41 7.24
CA PHE A 31 20.80 22.74 6.30
C PHE A 31 22.00 21.85 6.64
N PHE A 32 22.42 20.95 5.75
CA PHE A 32 23.55 20.07 6.08
C PHE A 32 24.92 20.68 5.76
N GLY A 33 25.00 21.81 5.03
CA GLY A 33 26.30 22.31 4.59
C GLY A 33 26.97 21.29 3.68
N ASP A 34 28.20 20.92 4.01
CA ASP A 34 28.93 19.84 3.33
C ASP A 34 28.79 18.48 4.02
N TRP A 35 27.95 18.39 5.06
CA TRP A 35 27.67 17.13 5.75
C TRP A 35 26.64 16.29 4.98
N THR A 36 26.70 14.98 5.20
CA THR A 36 25.76 13.99 4.68
C THR A 36 25.19 13.18 5.84
N VAL A 37 24.12 12.41 5.62
CA VAL A 37 23.60 11.49 6.64
C VAL A 37 24.10 10.08 6.34
N THR A 38 24.55 9.37 7.38
CA THR A 38 24.91 7.96 7.29
C THR A 38 24.05 7.12 8.24
N SER A 39 23.54 5.99 7.74
CA SER A 39 22.82 4.99 8.53
C SER A 39 23.70 3.72 8.66
N GLY A 40 24.17 3.42 9.88
CA GLY A 40 24.70 2.09 10.19
C GLY A 40 26.20 1.91 10.43
N ARG A 41 27.03 2.96 10.50
CA ARG A 41 28.45 2.82 10.93
C ARG A 41 28.96 3.96 11.82
N PRO A 42 29.27 3.70 13.12
CA PRO A 42 28.93 2.48 13.86
C PRO A 42 27.39 2.36 13.99
N PRO A 43 26.84 1.17 14.34
CA PRO A 43 25.43 1.06 14.72
C PRO A 43 25.14 1.79 16.04
N GLY A 44 23.86 2.05 16.32
CA GLY A 44 23.42 2.61 17.62
C GLY A 44 23.30 4.14 17.70
N HIS A 45 23.23 4.82 16.54
CA HIS A 45 22.82 6.24 16.48
C HIS A 45 21.39 6.41 17.03
N SER A 46 21.07 7.63 17.45
CA SER A 46 19.71 8.05 17.76
C SER A 46 18.96 8.20 16.42
N GLY A 47 17.63 8.18 16.45
CA GLY A 47 16.83 8.34 15.24
C GLY A 47 17.19 7.39 14.07
N SER A 48 17.36 7.96 12.89
CA SER A 48 17.50 7.25 11.60
C SER A 48 18.89 7.34 10.97
N GLY A 49 19.79 8.18 11.51
CA GLY A 49 21.17 8.27 11.05
C GLY A 49 22.00 9.20 11.92
N ALA A 50 23.19 9.57 11.43
CA ALA A 50 24.02 10.61 12.01
C ALA A 50 24.64 11.48 10.90
N LEU A 51 24.96 12.74 11.19
CA LEU A 51 25.71 13.59 10.28
C LEU A 51 27.12 13.06 10.10
N PHE A 52 27.61 13.09 8.87
CA PHE A 52 28.88 12.53 8.43
C PHE A 52 29.56 13.46 7.41
N ASN A 53 30.80 13.86 7.69
CA ASN A 53 31.57 14.81 6.86
C ASN A 53 32.37 14.14 5.71
N GLY A 54 32.22 12.83 5.48
CA GLY A 54 32.83 12.16 4.33
C GLY A 54 34.36 12.06 4.34
N THR A 55 34.93 11.60 3.22
CA THR A 55 36.38 11.41 2.97
C THR A 55 37.15 12.71 2.74
N HIS A 56 36.46 13.81 2.45
CA HIS A 56 37.07 15.10 2.12
C HIS A 56 36.85 16.17 3.22
N GLY A 57 36.17 15.80 4.32
CA GLY A 57 35.73 16.75 5.34
C GLY A 57 34.62 17.67 4.85
N ALA A 58 34.13 18.53 5.74
CA ALA A 58 33.10 19.52 5.47
C ALA A 58 33.68 20.94 5.62
N LYS A 59 33.52 21.81 4.61
CA LYS A 59 33.95 23.21 4.72
C LYS A 59 32.86 24.09 5.31
N LEU A 60 31.60 23.74 5.05
CA LEU A 60 30.43 24.46 5.53
C LEU A 60 29.66 23.64 6.57
N PRO A 61 29.23 24.26 7.69
CA PRO A 61 28.58 23.57 8.79
C PRO A 61 27.17 23.11 8.46
N ALA A 62 26.73 22.05 9.13
CA ALA A 62 25.31 21.72 9.22
C ALA A 62 24.65 22.64 10.27
N VAL A 63 23.44 23.14 10.00
CA VAL A 63 22.76 24.17 10.79
C VAL A 63 21.28 23.85 10.96
N THR A 64 20.75 24.16 12.15
CA THR A 64 19.33 24.09 12.48
C THR A 64 18.96 25.13 13.55
N ALA A 65 17.68 25.22 13.93
CA ALA A 65 17.26 25.94 15.13
C ALA A 65 16.21 25.16 15.91
N VAL A 66 16.16 25.39 17.22
CA VAL A 66 15.17 24.79 18.14
C VAL A 66 14.49 25.88 18.96
N GLN A 67 13.27 25.61 19.43
CA GLN A 67 12.55 26.52 20.31
C GLN A 67 12.98 26.32 21.76
N ILE A 68 13.52 27.36 22.40
CA ILE A 68 13.73 27.39 23.84
C ILE A 68 12.42 27.84 24.52
N PRO A 69 11.80 27.00 25.37
CA PRO A 69 10.46 27.28 25.89
C PRO A 69 10.46 28.23 27.09
N ARG A 70 11.60 28.40 27.77
CA ARG A 70 11.75 29.37 28.87
C ARG A 70 13.18 29.85 28.98
N LYS A 71 13.33 31.09 29.46
CA LYS A 71 14.65 31.64 29.80
C LYS A 71 15.26 30.85 30.95
N GLY A 72 16.56 30.54 30.89
CA GLY A 72 17.26 29.84 31.95
C GLY A 72 18.67 29.43 31.57
N ARG A 73 19.37 28.80 32.51
CA ARG A 73 20.70 28.22 32.29
C ARG A 73 20.56 26.76 31.89
N TYR A 74 21.09 26.40 30.72
CA TYR A 74 20.97 25.06 30.14
C TYR A 74 22.35 24.39 30.03
N ALA A 75 22.44 23.11 30.39
CA ALA A 75 23.57 22.25 30.06
C ALA A 75 23.41 21.69 28.64
N LEU A 76 24.50 21.75 27.86
CA LEU A 76 24.61 21.15 26.54
C LEU A 76 25.24 19.77 26.61
N TRP A 77 24.65 18.83 25.87
CA TRP A 77 25.19 17.50 25.62
C TRP A 77 25.17 17.23 24.12
N VAL A 78 26.24 16.63 23.59
CA VAL A 78 26.38 16.27 22.18
C VAL A 78 26.65 14.79 22.11
N ARG A 79 25.90 14.06 21.28
CA ARG A 79 26.10 12.65 21.03
C ARG A 79 26.92 12.46 19.77
N SER A 80 28.01 11.70 19.87
CA SER A 80 28.96 11.48 18.78
C SER A 80 29.58 10.10 18.84
N ALA A 81 30.12 9.64 17.71
CA ALA A 81 30.91 8.40 17.67
C ALA A 81 32.41 8.67 17.67
N ASP A 82 33.14 7.89 18.46
CA ASP A 82 34.59 7.72 18.35
C ASP A 82 34.91 6.24 18.01
N PHE A 83 36.13 5.99 17.56
CA PHE A 83 36.60 4.70 17.08
C PHE A 83 37.90 4.36 17.80
N PRO A 84 37.83 3.82 19.03
CA PRO A 84 39.02 3.56 19.85
C PRO A 84 40.02 2.62 19.18
N ASP A 85 39.54 1.68 18.37
CA ASP A 85 40.35 0.68 17.68
C ASP A 85 40.86 1.12 16.30
N ASP A 86 40.45 2.29 15.79
CA ASP A 86 40.93 2.85 14.52
C ASP A 86 41.12 4.36 14.67
N ARG A 87 42.34 4.79 14.97
CA ARG A 87 42.72 6.21 15.08
C ARG A 87 41.79 6.99 16.04
N PRO A 88 41.81 6.67 17.35
CA PRO A 88 40.98 7.32 18.37
C PRO A 88 41.14 8.84 18.36
N GLY A 89 40.04 9.57 18.56
CA GLY A 89 40.07 11.03 18.72
C GLY A 89 40.57 11.80 17.48
N THR A 90 40.44 11.23 16.28
CA THR A 90 40.87 11.88 15.03
C THR A 90 39.74 12.38 14.15
N ARG A 91 38.48 12.11 14.50
CA ARG A 91 37.28 12.39 13.70
C ARG A 91 36.46 13.49 14.38
N LEU A 92 37.04 14.67 14.42
CA LEU A 92 36.68 15.73 15.36
C LEU A 92 35.77 16.78 14.74
N PHE A 93 34.87 17.32 15.54
CA PHE A 93 34.00 18.43 15.14
C PHE A 93 33.70 19.34 16.33
N LYS A 94 33.23 20.55 16.05
CA LYS A 94 32.75 21.53 17.03
C LYS A 94 31.25 21.75 16.85
N VAL A 95 30.58 22.13 17.93
CA VAL A 95 29.19 22.59 17.91
C VAL A 95 29.18 24.11 18.10
N SER A 96 28.13 24.77 17.64
CA SER A 96 27.84 26.17 17.91
C SER A 96 26.46 26.32 18.52
N VAL A 97 26.33 27.26 19.47
CA VAL A 97 25.09 27.59 20.18
C VAL A 97 24.85 29.08 20.04
N GLY A 98 23.69 29.48 19.53
CA GLY A 98 23.36 30.88 19.27
C GLY A 98 24.22 31.55 18.19
N GLY A 99 24.90 30.76 17.34
CA GLY A 99 25.86 31.27 16.34
C GLY A 99 27.32 31.26 16.79
N THR A 100 27.60 31.10 18.09
CA THR A 100 28.96 31.06 18.62
C THR A 100 29.51 29.63 18.59
N VAL A 101 30.62 29.41 17.87
CA VAL A 101 31.34 28.13 17.85
C VAL A 101 32.01 27.89 19.21
N LEU A 102 31.80 26.73 19.79
CA LEU A 102 32.33 26.37 21.11
C LEU A 102 33.82 26.02 21.01
N GLU A 103 34.58 26.27 22.08
CA GLU A 103 35.96 25.77 22.14
C GLU A 103 36.04 24.25 22.31
N GLN A 104 35.03 23.65 22.93
CA GLN A 104 34.94 22.22 23.15
C GLN A 104 34.88 21.45 21.81
N THR A 105 35.75 20.45 21.70
CA THR A 105 35.78 19.50 20.59
C THR A 105 35.05 18.21 20.98
N PHE A 106 34.31 17.64 20.02
CA PHE A 106 33.51 16.41 20.16
C PHE A 106 34.01 15.32 19.19
N GLY A 107 33.59 14.08 19.41
CA GLY A 107 34.04 12.91 18.63
C GLY A 107 35.31 12.28 19.16
N GLN A 108 35.59 12.45 20.46
CA GLN A 108 36.82 11.98 21.12
C GLN A 108 36.54 11.28 22.46
N SER A 109 35.39 10.60 22.55
CA SER A 109 34.96 9.92 23.77
C SER A 109 35.87 8.76 24.20
N GLY A 110 36.73 8.25 23.31
CA GLY A 110 37.57 7.08 23.54
C GLY A 110 36.79 5.76 23.68
N LYS A 111 35.50 5.76 23.38
CA LYS A 111 34.60 4.59 23.52
C LYS A 111 34.00 4.19 22.17
N PRO A 112 33.77 2.89 21.92
CA PRO A 112 33.16 2.44 20.68
C PRO A 112 31.66 2.81 20.66
N GLY A 113 31.16 3.24 19.50
CA GLY A 113 29.75 3.60 19.31
C GLY A 113 29.43 5.05 19.69
N TYR A 114 28.16 5.37 19.85
CA TYR A 114 27.67 6.73 20.09
C TYR A 114 27.52 7.05 21.59
N HIS A 115 28.27 8.05 22.06
CA HIS A 115 28.31 8.47 23.46
C HIS A 115 28.01 9.96 23.61
N TRP A 116 27.44 10.33 24.77
CA TRP A 116 27.17 11.71 25.12
C TRP A 116 28.40 12.38 25.74
N GLU A 117 28.81 13.50 25.17
CA GLU A 117 29.90 14.36 25.61
C GLU A 117 29.31 15.70 26.10
N ARG A 118 29.76 16.18 27.27
CA ARG A 118 29.25 17.42 27.86
C ARG A 118 29.85 18.64 27.16
N GLY A 119 29.01 19.55 26.69
CA GLY A 119 29.40 20.72 25.90
C GLY A 119 29.42 22.05 26.64
N GLY A 120 29.21 22.05 27.96
CA GLY A 120 29.19 23.25 28.81
C GLY A 120 27.79 23.68 29.24
N THR A 121 27.67 24.92 29.74
CA THR A 121 26.39 25.52 30.17
C THR A 121 26.21 26.91 29.56
N PHE A 122 24.99 27.24 29.16
CA PHE A 122 24.65 28.47 28.45
C PHE A 122 23.43 29.13 29.09
N ASP A 123 23.45 30.44 29.25
CA ASP A 123 22.25 31.22 29.58
C ASP A 123 21.49 31.50 28.29
N LEU A 124 20.28 30.96 28.17
CA LEU A 124 19.46 31.01 26.98
C LEU A 124 18.18 31.79 27.26
N ASP A 125 17.80 32.66 26.33
CA ASP A 125 16.50 33.34 26.34
C ASP A 125 15.41 32.46 25.72
N VAL A 126 14.14 32.76 26.06
CA VAL A 126 12.98 32.14 25.40
C VAL A 126 12.96 32.56 23.93
N GLY A 127 12.79 31.60 23.01
CA GLY A 127 12.81 31.89 21.57
C GLY A 127 13.61 30.89 20.73
N PRO A 128 13.74 31.17 19.43
CA PRO A 128 14.58 30.39 18.52
C PRO A 128 16.05 30.44 18.91
N LEU A 129 16.67 29.28 19.07
CA LEU A 129 18.11 29.11 19.27
C LEU A 129 18.73 28.40 18.08
N TRP A 130 19.70 29.04 17.44
CA TRP A 130 20.45 28.42 16.36
C TRP A 130 21.52 27.44 16.88
N LEU A 131 21.62 26.30 16.22
CA LEU A 131 22.61 25.27 16.48
C LEU A 131 23.36 24.95 15.18
N GLY A 132 24.66 24.66 15.28
CA GLY A 132 25.44 24.26 14.12
C GLY A 132 26.56 23.28 14.44
N VAL A 133 26.91 22.42 13.50
CA VAL A 133 27.95 21.38 13.58
C VAL A 133 29.04 21.70 12.55
N HIS A 134 30.26 21.90 13.02
CA HIS A 134 31.41 22.40 12.26
C HIS A 134 32.51 21.36 12.24
N ASP A 135 33.03 21.03 11.07
CA ASP A 135 34.21 20.18 10.96
C ASP A 135 35.45 21.00 11.32
N ILE A 136 36.35 20.41 12.11
CA ILE A 136 37.60 21.04 12.54
C ILE A 136 38.82 20.16 12.36
N GLY A 137 38.71 19.02 11.69
CA GLY A 137 39.87 18.18 11.45
C GLY A 137 39.57 16.75 11.01
N ARG A 138 40.13 16.42 9.84
CA ARG A 138 40.17 15.12 9.15
C ARG A 138 38.81 14.51 8.80
N PRO A 139 38.76 13.70 7.72
CA PRO A 139 37.52 13.08 7.30
C PRO A 139 36.95 12.12 8.35
N PHE A 140 35.67 11.84 8.20
CA PHE A 140 34.89 10.85 8.94
C PHE A 140 34.35 11.19 10.35
N ALA A 141 34.14 12.45 10.72
CA ALA A 141 33.38 12.82 11.92
C ALA A 141 31.91 12.31 11.90
N ARG A 142 31.35 11.98 13.07
CA ARG A 142 29.91 11.65 13.23
C ARG A 142 29.24 12.42 14.37
N ALA A 143 28.24 13.22 14.05
CA ALA A 143 27.39 13.91 15.03
C ALA A 143 25.97 13.34 14.97
N ASP A 144 25.47 12.84 16.11
CA ASP A 144 24.23 12.07 16.20
C ASP A 144 23.08 12.91 16.74
N ALA A 145 23.25 13.53 17.91
CA ALA A 145 22.20 14.33 18.53
C ALA A 145 22.76 15.46 19.39
N ILE A 146 21.97 16.51 19.60
CA ILE A 146 22.27 17.61 20.52
C ILE A 146 21.14 17.73 21.54
N LEU A 147 21.46 17.81 22.84
CA LEU A 147 20.50 17.93 23.93
C LEU A 147 20.83 19.14 24.82
N LEU A 148 19.79 19.90 25.17
CA LEU A 148 19.81 21.04 26.07
C LEU A 148 18.86 20.78 27.24
N THR A 149 19.34 20.95 28.47
CA THR A 149 18.52 20.77 29.67
C THR A 149 18.79 21.82 30.73
N ASP A 150 17.76 22.38 31.35
CA ASP A 150 17.93 23.28 32.50
C ASP A 150 18.07 22.54 33.84
N ASN A 151 17.98 21.21 33.84
CA ASN A 151 18.47 20.39 34.93
C ASN A 151 19.98 20.16 34.77
N LEU A 152 20.79 21.02 35.39
CA LEU A 152 22.25 20.97 35.26
C LEU A 152 22.89 19.68 35.81
N ALA A 153 22.14 18.88 36.58
CA ALA A 153 22.55 17.57 37.08
C ALA A 153 22.15 16.40 36.17
N PHE A 154 21.35 16.65 35.12
CA PHE A 154 20.91 15.61 34.18
C PHE A 154 22.07 15.13 33.31
N THR A 155 22.23 13.80 33.25
CA THR A 155 23.16 13.10 32.36
C THR A 155 22.36 12.23 31.40
N PRO A 156 22.39 12.49 30.08
CA PRO A 156 21.67 11.68 29.11
C PRO A 156 22.33 10.30 28.94
N SER A 157 21.51 9.30 28.61
CA SER A 157 21.93 7.94 28.27
C SER A 157 21.08 7.38 27.13
N GLY A 158 21.68 6.64 26.21
CA GLY A 158 20.95 6.08 25.06
C GLY A 158 20.53 7.13 24.02
N SER A 159 19.44 6.88 23.30
CA SER A 159 18.85 7.78 22.30
C SER A 159 18.05 8.93 22.95
N LEU A 160 17.63 9.91 22.14
CA LEU A 160 16.85 11.06 22.63
C LEU A 160 15.50 10.69 23.25
N GLY A 161 14.86 9.61 22.80
CA GLY A 161 13.57 9.14 23.33
C GLY A 161 12.51 10.25 23.42
N ALA A 162 11.89 10.39 24.59
CA ALA A 162 10.84 11.39 24.83
C ALA A 162 11.34 12.85 24.87
N HIS A 163 12.66 13.09 24.85
CA HIS A 163 13.24 14.44 24.83
C HIS A 163 13.37 15.00 23.41
N ARG A 164 13.13 14.20 22.38
CA ARG A 164 13.23 14.63 20.99
C ARG A 164 12.22 15.74 20.68
N VAL A 165 12.71 16.83 20.12
CA VAL A 165 11.94 17.92 19.54
C VAL A 165 12.24 18.03 18.05
N LYS A 166 11.27 18.50 17.28
CA LYS A 166 11.51 18.86 15.89
C LYS A 166 12.23 20.21 15.82
N PRO A 167 13.17 20.39 14.87
CA PRO A 167 13.65 21.70 14.49
C PRO A 167 12.52 22.69 14.21
N LEU A 168 12.78 23.98 14.46
CA LEU A 168 11.95 25.06 13.94
C LEU A 168 11.97 25.02 12.42
N GLU A 169 10.82 25.27 11.78
CA GLU A 169 10.77 25.47 10.34
C GLU A 169 11.36 26.85 10.01
N LEU A 170 12.68 26.90 9.76
CA LEU A 170 13.33 28.12 9.35
C LEU A 170 13.06 28.41 7.86
N PRO A 171 12.68 29.66 7.51
CA PRO A 171 12.62 30.05 6.12
C PRO A 171 14.02 29.94 5.52
N VAL A 172 14.13 29.26 4.37
CA VAL A 172 15.24 29.52 3.45
C VAL A 172 15.17 31.01 3.12
N PRO A 173 16.27 31.79 3.14
CA PRO A 173 16.23 33.23 2.95
C PRO A 173 15.36 33.56 1.75
N ASN A 174 14.34 34.40 2.00
CA ASN A 174 13.36 34.83 1.02
C ASN A 174 14.09 35.66 -0.05
N ASN A 175 14.64 34.97 -1.04
CA ASN A 175 14.82 35.53 -2.36
C ASN A 175 13.55 35.18 -3.13
N ALA A 176 13.11 36.07 -4.01
CA ALA A 176 12.14 35.74 -5.06
C ALA A 176 12.42 34.32 -5.59
N ASN A 177 11.38 33.55 -5.92
CA ASN A 177 11.55 32.24 -6.56
C ASN A 177 12.63 32.38 -7.64
N PRO A 178 13.82 31.75 -7.46
CA PRO A 178 14.96 31.98 -8.35
C PRO A 178 14.66 31.48 -9.76
N PHE A 179 13.60 30.67 -9.91
CA PHE A 179 13.09 30.12 -11.15
C PHE A 179 11.83 30.86 -11.65
N ARG A 180 11.56 32.09 -11.19
CA ARG A 180 10.72 33.01 -11.97
C ARG A 180 11.58 33.57 -13.09
N THR A 181 11.09 33.54 -14.32
CA THR A 181 11.84 34.05 -15.47
C THR A 181 11.53 35.54 -15.62
N PRO A 182 12.45 36.49 -15.36
CA PRO A 182 12.19 37.91 -15.58
C PRO A 182 12.34 38.28 -17.07
N GLY A 183 11.57 39.26 -17.55
CA GLY A 183 11.69 39.82 -18.92
C GLY A 183 10.67 39.29 -19.94
N THR A 184 10.75 39.74 -21.19
CA THR A 184 9.91 39.32 -22.32
C THR A 184 10.79 39.13 -23.55
N GLY A 185 10.43 38.20 -24.44
CA GLY A 185 11.08 38.03 -25.74
C GLY A 185 10.38 38.80 -26.86
N ALA A 186 10.93 38.74 -28.07
CA ALA A 186 10.31 39.27 -29.28
C ALA A 186 9.38 38.25 -29.95
N GLY A 187 8.38 38.74 -30.68
CA GLY A 187 7.46 37.92 -31.47
C GLY A 187 6.26 37.39 -30.69
N ASP A 188 5.26 36.95 -31.45
CA ASP A 188 4.04 36.33 -30.95
C ASP A 188 3.76 35.05 -31.75
N ALA A 189 3.23 34.02 -31.09
CA ALA A 189 2.86 32.77 -31.73
C ALA A 189 1.66 32.14 -31.02
N THR A 190 0.89 31.28 -31.70
CA THR A 190 -0.32 30.67 -31.11
C THR A 190 -0.47 29.22 -31.52
N LEU A 191 -0.63 28.34 -30.54
CA LEU A 191 -1.08 26.95 -30.73
C LEU A 191 -2.56 26.87 -30.35
N GLU A 192 -3.37 26.25 -31.19
CA GLU A 192 -4.81 26.07 -30.93
C GLU A 192 -5.27 24.73 -31.51
N ASN A 193 -6.10 24.03 -30.74
CA ASN A 193 -6.94 22.93 -31.23
C ASN A 193 -8.35 23.05 -30.63
N GLU A 194 -9.15 22.00 -30.68
CA GLU A 194 -10.54 22.02 -30.19
C GLU A 194 -10.69 22.16 -28.66
N PHE A 195 -9.62 21.95 -27.87
CA PHE A 195 -9.66 21.93 -26.40
C PHE A 195 -8.91 23.08 -25.75
N VAL A 196 -7.72 23.40 -26.27
CA VAL A 196 -6.77 24.33 -25.64
C VAL A 196 -6.21 25.28 -26.68
N ARG A 197 -6.00 26.53 -26.28
CA ARG A 197 -5.24 27.53 -27.02
C ARG A 197 -4.17 28.13 -26.14
N ILE A 198 -2.93 28.13 -26.62
CA ILE A 198 -1.77 28.71 -25.95
C ILE A 198 -1.24 29.83 -26.84
N GLU A 199 -1.42 31.07 -26.41
CA GLU A 199 -0.85 32.25 -27.06
C GLU A 199 0.46 32.62 -26.38
N PHE A 200 1.57 32.61 -27.10
CA PHE A 200 2.84 33.15 -26.64
C PHE A 200 2.92 34.59 -27.09
N ARG A 201 2.72 35.55 -26.18
CA ARG A 201 2.84 36.98 -26.47
C ARG A 201 4.13 37.53 -25.90
N HIS A 202 5.00 38.10 -26.72
CA HIS A 202 6.36 38.46 -26.31
C HIS A 202 7.08 37.28 -25.61
N ALA A 203 6.92 36.09 -26.19
CA ALA A 203 7.36 34.80 -25.66
C ALA A 203 6.82 34.43 -24.25
N ARG A 204 5.63 34.92 -23.87
CA ARG A 204 4.94 34.60 -22.61
C ARG A 204 3.62 33.89 -22.83
N PRO A 205 3.36 32.76 -22.16
CA PRO A 205 2.14 31.99 -22.40
C PRO A 205 0.92 32.65 -21.77
N ARG A 206 -0.16 32.74 -22.54
CA ARG A 206 -1.54 32.90 -22.08
C ARG A 206 -2.29 31.65 -22.50
N VAL A 207 -3.04 31.08 -21.57
CA VAL A 207 -3.70 29.79 -21.78
C VAL A 207 -5.19 29.98 -21.74
N PHE A 208 -5.85 29.52 -22.81
CA PHE A 208 -7.29 29.49 -22.92
C PHE A 208 -7.74 28.04 -23.02
N VAL A 209 -8.83 27.73 -22.36
CA VAL A 209 -9.47 26.41 -22.45
C VAL A 209 -10.88 26.55 -22.97
N ARG A 210 -11.39 25.48 -23.59
CA ARG A 210 -12.76 25.44 -24.10
C ARG A 210 -13.73 25.07 -22.97
N ARG A 211 -14.66 25.97 -22.62
CA ARG A 211 -15.80 25.70 -21.72
C ARG A 211 -17.11 26.09 -22.41
N ASP A 212 -18.08 25.17 -22.45
CA ASP A 212 -19.40 25.41 -23.04
C ASP A 212 -19.35 26.04 -24.45
N GLY A 213 -18.38 25.60 -25.26
CA GLY A 213 -18.17 26.12 -26.62
C GLY A 213 -17.52 27.50 -26.71
N ARG A 214 -17.03 28.08 -25.61
CA ARG A 214 -16.34 29.38 -25.57
C ARG A 214 -14.89 29.23 -25.12
N TRP A 215 -14.03 30.13 -25.57
CA TRP A 215 -12.67 30.26 -25.09
C TRP A 215 -12.64 31.10 -23.81
N GLU A 216 -12.09 30.54 -22.74
CA GLU A 216 -11.92 31.21 -21.45
C GLU A 216 -10.43 31.29 -21.11
N ASP A 217 -9.94 32.49 -20.79
CA ASP A 217 -8.58 32.68 -20.25
C ASP A 217 -8.56 32.16 -18.81
N VAL A 218 -7.73 31.14 -18.56
CA VAL A 218 -7.65 30.50 -17.24
C VAL A 218 -6.60 31.14 -16.33
N GLY A 219 -5.98 32.26 -16.75
CA GLY A 219 -5.12 33.08 -15.91
C GLY A 219 -3.79 32.41 -15.55
N ALA A 220 -3.01 32.04 -16.58
CA ALA A 220 -1.65 31.55 -16.38
C ALA A 220 -0.74 32.63 -15.74
N ASP A 221 0.06 32.26 -14.75
CA ASP A 221 1.15 33.10 -14.23
C ASP A 221 2.37 32.94 -15.15
N ALA A 222 2.41 33.72 -16.24
CA ALA A 222 3.46 33.62 -17.25
C ALA A 222 4.87 33.92 -16.73
N VAL A 223 5.02 34.58 -15.57
CA VAL A 223 6.33 34.81 -14.93
C VAL A 223 6.75 33.65 -14.03
N ALA A 224 5.83 32.76 -13.66
CA ALA A 224 6.13 31.50 -12.97
C ALA A 224 6.74 30.45 -13.91
N GLU A 225 6.45 30.51 -15.21
CA GLU A 225 7.05 29.62 -16.21
C GLU A 225 8.58 29.72 -16.19
N SER A 226 9.26 28.57 -16.17
CA SER A 226 10.71 28.56 -16.35
C SER A 226 11.24 27.33 -17.04
N TYR A 227 12.29 27.58 -17.80
CA TYR A 227 13.12 26.60 -18.48
C TYR A 227 14.48 26.61 -17.79
N VAL A 228 14.84 25.50 -17.18
CA VAL A 228 16.00 25.41 -16.29
C VAL A 228 16.95 24.35 -16.79
N VAL A 229 18.22 24.67 -16.98
CA VAL A 229 19.26 23.65 -17.17
C VAL A 229 20.02 23.50 -15.86
N VAL A 230 20.18 22.25 -15.41
CA VAL A 230 20.92 21.91 -14.22
C VAL A 230 22.12 21.08 -14.63
N GLY A 231 23.32 21.50 -14.27
CA GLY A 231 24.51 20.72 -14.64
C GLY A 231 25.83 21.44 -14.49
N GLY A 232 26.86 20.84 -15.08
CA GLY A 232 28.21 21.38 -15.15
C GLY A 232 29.26 20.29 -15.45
N GLU A 233 30.53 20.70 -15.45
CA GLU A 233 31.68 19.82 -15.74
C GLU A 233 31.96 18.84 -14.59
N LYS A 234 31.59 19.20 -13.35
CA LYS A 234 31.84 18.37 -12.18
C LYS A 234 30.91 17.16 -12.14
N PRO A 235 31.41 15.97 -11.79
CA PRO A 235 30.57 14.81 -11.59
C PRO A 235 29.48 15.07 -10.55
N VAL A 236 28.27 14.61 -10.87
CA VAL A 236 27.12 14.56 -9.98
C VAL A 236 26.90 13.10 -9.59
N GLU A 237 26.72 12.83 -8.30
CA GLU A 237 26.41 11.51 -7.78
C GLU A 237 24.92 11.45 -7.44
N LEU A 238 24.20 10.49 -8.02
CA LEU A 238 22.82 10.16 -7.63
C LEU A 238 22.85 9.05 -6.57
N ARG A 239 22.32 9.35 -5.38
CA ARG A 239 22.17 8.38 -4.28
C ARG A 239 20.72 7.95 -4.15
N GLN A 240 20.52 6.64 -4.01
CA GLN A 240 19.21 6.00 -3.92
C GLN A 240 19.18 4.96 -2.78
N ASP A 241 19.92 5.21 -1.70
CA ASP A 241 19.94 4.31 -0.53
C ASP A 241 18.62 4.33 0.25
N GLY A 242 17.87 5.45 0.15
CA GLY A 242 16.50 5.60 0.65
C GLY A 242 15.46 5.60 -0.48
N PHE A 243 14.18 5.76 -0.10
CA PHE A 243 13.07 5.83 -1.06
C PHE A 243 13.18 7.03 -2.01
N TYR A 244 13.49 8.20 -1.46
CA TYR A 244 13.68 9.40 -2.27
C TYR A 244 15.12 9.52 -2.77
N PRO A 245 15.33 10.06 -3.98
CA PRO A 245 16.68 10.35 -4.47
C PRO A 245 17.31 11.48 -3.66
N SER A 246 18.64 11.43 -3.55
CA SER A 246 19.43 12.59 -3.16
C SER A 246 20.63 12.74 -4.09
N TRP A 247 21.08 13.99 -4.27
CA TRP A 247 22.25 14.29 -5.08
C TRP A 247 23.39 14.82 -4.22
N SER A 248 24.61 14.42 -4.54
CA SER A 248 25.83 14.98 -3.96
C SER A 248 26.86 15.31 -5.03
N GLY A 249 27.75 16.25 -4.72
CA GLY A 249 28.70 16.80 -5.69
C GLY A 249 28.18 18.09 -6.33
N GLY A 250 28.72 18.45 -7.49
CA GLY A 250 28.33 19.66 -8.23
C GLY A 250 28.88 20.99 -7.68
N GLU A 251 28.40 22.11 -8.25
CA GLU A 251 28.80 23.49 -7.92
C GLU A 251 27.78 24.20 -7.01
N LEU A 252 27.44 23.60 -5.87
CA LEU A 252 26.45 24.19 -4.96
C LEU A 252 26.99 25.46 -4.28
N ARG A 253 26.28 26.58 -4.48
CA ARG A 253 26.63 27.87 -3.87
C ARG A 253 26.24 27.89 -2.38
N PRO A 254 27.09 28.43 -1.50
CA PRO A 254 26.71 28.64 -0.11
C PRO A 254 25.54 29.63 0.03
N ILE A 255 24.67 29.40 1.01
CA ILE A 255 23.60 30.32 1.43
C ILE A 255 23.90 30.86 2.83
N ARG A 256 23.29 31.99 3.20
CA ARG A 256 23.37 32.55 4.55
C ARG A 256 22.05 32.35 5.29
N VAL A 257 22.06 31.66 6.42
CA VAL A 257 20.88 31.40 7.27
C VAL A 257 21.17 31.81 8.71
N GLY A 258 20.39 32.76 9.22
CA GLY A 258 20.70 33.40 10.51
C GLY A 258 22.17 33.88 10.54
N PRO A 259 22.97 33.48 11.56
CA PRO A 259 24.38 33.84 11.66
C PRO A 259 25.33 32.93 10.85
N PHE A 260 24.83 31.92 10.12
CA PHE A 260 25.66 30.91 9.46
C PHE A 260 25.74 31.09 7.94
N GLN A 261 26.88 30.70 7.37
CA GLN A 261 27.02 30.38 5.95
C GLN A 261 27.04 28.85 5.81
N THR A 262 26.11 28.29 5.05
CA THR A 262 25.89 26.84 4.91
C THR A 262 25.44 26.48 3.49
N ARG A 263 24.96 25.25 3.25
CA ARG A 263 24.27 24.80 2.04
C ARG A 263 23.01 24.04 2.44
N LEU A 264 21.98 24.12 1.61
CA LEU A 264 21.01 23.04 1.54
C LEU A 264 21.84 21.78 1.24
N GLY A 265 21.71 20.73 2.05
CA GLY A 265 22.60 19.55 1.97
C GLY A 265 22.51 18.81 0.64
N GLY A 266 22.81 17.50 0.64
CA GLY A 266 22.50 16.66 -0.53
C GLY A 266 21.02 16.78 -0.89
N GLY A 267 20.72 17.57 -1.92
CA GLY A 267 19.38 18.00 -2.22
C GLY A 267 18.53 16.84 -2.71
N MET A 268 17.21 16.93 -2.52
CA MET A 268 16.27 15.93 -3.01
C MET A 268 15.42 16.43 -4.17
N ALA A 269 15.63 17.66 -4.63
CA ALA A 269 15.14 18.14 -5.90
C ALA A 269 16.24 18.14 -6.97
N VAL A 270 15.87 17.95 -8.24
CA VAL A 270 16.86 17.83 -9.33
C VAL A 270 17.71 19.09 -9.48
N TRP A 271 17.13 20.28 -9.27
CA TRP A 271 17.85 21.55 -9.33
C TRP A 271 18.87 21.77 -8.21
N GLU A 272 18.89 20.89 -7.21
CA GLU A 272 19.89 20.88 -6.14
C GLU A 272 21.05 19.93 -6.49
N ALA A 273 21.06 19.31 -7.67
CA ALA A 273 22.10 18.39 -8.11
C ALA A 273 23.35 19.10 -8.68
N GLY A 274 23.25 20.39 -9.03
CA GLY A 274 24.32 21.15 -9.69
C GLY A 274 24.00 22.63 -9.84
N ARG A 275 24.75 23.34 -10.71
CA ARG A 275 24.43 24.74 -11.05
C ARG A 275 23.13 24.75 -11.85
N ALA A 276 22.09 25.39 -11.32
CA ALA A 276 20.83 25.61 -12.02
C ALA A 276 20.85 27.00 -12.70
N VAL A 277 20.57 27.04 -14.00
CA VAL A 277 20.49 28.28 -14.80
C VAL A 277 19.11 28.37 -15.41
N VAL A 278 18.43 29.50 -15.20
CA VAL A 278 17.13 29.80 -15.80
C VAL A 278 17.37 30.51 -17.13
N PHE A 279 16.85 29.94 -18.21
CA PHE A 279 16.98 30.50 -19.54
C PHE A 279 15.85 31.50 -19.81
N ARG A 280 16.21 32.72 -20.23
CA ARG A 280 15.24 33.77 -20.56
C ARG A 280 14.86 33.70 -22.03
N PRO A 281 13.57 33.71 -22.39
CA PRO A 281 13.17 33.66 -23.79
C PRO A 281 13.59 34.96 -24.51
N ARG A 282 14.25 34.81 -25.66
CA ARG A 282 14.69 35.89 -26.54
C ARG A 282 13.68 36.13 -27.65
N ASP A 283 13.23 35.08 -28.32
CA ASP A 283 12.26 35.15 -29.41
C ASP A 283 11.33 33.93 -29.44
N VAL A 284 10.14 34.13 -30.01
CA VAL A 284 9.19 33.06 -30.33
C VAL A 284 8.77 33.13 -31.80
N THR A 285 8.81 31.99 -32.49
CA THR A 285 8.42 31.87 -33.90
C THR A 285 7.46 30.71 -34.12
N MET A 286 6.67 30.80 -35.19
CA MET A 286 5.87 29.69 -35.69
C MET A 286 6.61 29.00 -36.84
N GLU A 287 6.94 27.73 -36.68
CA GLU A 287 7.71 26.94 -37.65
C GLU A 287 7.01 25.62 -37.91
N GLN A 288 6.55 25.41 -39.14
CA GLN A 288 5.87 24.16 -39.54
C GLN A 288 4.69 23.77 -38.61
N GLY A 289 3.92 24.76 -38.14
CA GLY A 289 2.79 24.54 -37.22
C GLY A 289 3.19 24.27 -35.76
N ARG A 290 4.46 24.48 -35.41
CA ARG A 290 4.99 24.37 -34.05
C ARG A 290 5.48 25.72 -33.56
N VAL A 291 5.36 25.96 -32.26
CA VAL A 291 5.95 27.14 -31.63
C VAL A 291 7.36 26.82 -31.20
N VAL A 292 8.33 27.62 -31.66
CA VAL A 292 9.74 27.49 -31.31
C VAL A 292 10.14 28.70 -30.47
N LEU A 293 10.54 28.44 -29.23
CA LEU A 293 11.13 29.41 -28.32
C LEU A 293 12.65 29.29 -28.37
N ARG A 294 13.31 30.42 -28.61
CA ARG A 294 14.77 30.55 -28.48
C ARG A 294 15.09 31.38 -27.26
N PHE A 295 16.14 30.98 -26.55
CA PHE A 295 16.53 31.62 -25.31
C PHE A 295 17.81 32.43 -25.48
N GLU A 296 18.03 33.38 -24.57
CA GLU A 296 19.30 34.08 -24.49
C GLU A 296 20.44 33.07 -24.25
N PRO A 297 21.59 33.20 -24.96
CA PRO A 297 22.75 32.37 -24.69
C PRO A 297 23.24 32.54 -23.26
N GLU A 298 23.59 31.43 -22.62
CA GLU A 298 24.17 31.40 -21.27
C GLU A 298 25.58 30.80 -21.34
N GLU A 299 26.41 31.08 -20.33
CA GLU A 299 27.76 30.48 -20.22
C GLU A 299 27.71 28.94 -20.26
N MET A 300 26.59 28.35 -19.82
CA MET A 300 26.39 26.91 -19.80
C MET A 300 26.14 26.33 -21.21
N GLY A 301 25.59 27.10 -22.14
CA GLY A 301 25.22 26.65 -23.48
C GLY A 301 23.97 27.35 -24.02
N GLU A 302 23.41 26.79 -25.10
CA GLU A 302 22.23 27.32 -25.79
C GLU A 302 21.04 26.37 -25.63
N LEU A 303 19.87 26.94 -25.31
CA LEU A 303 18.61 26.20 -25.15
C LEU A 303 17.60 26.64 -26.22
N SER A 304 16.77 25.69 -26.65
CA SER A 304 15.53 25.94 -27.38
C SER A 304 14.41 25.05 -26.86
N ALA A 305 13.16 25.49 -27.02
CA ALA A 305 11.97 24.71 -26.68
C ALA A 305 11.00 24.69 -27.87
N THR A 306 10.53 23.51 -28.25
CA THR A 306 9.54 23.34 -29.31
C THR A 306 8.23 22.84 -28.71
N TRP A 307 7.15 23.57 -28.95
CA TRP A 307 5.79 23.25 -28.53
C TRP A 307 4.94 22.83 -29.72
N GLU A 308 4.18 21.76 -29.55
CA GLU A 308 3.23 21.24 -30.55
C GLU A 308 1.92 20.87 -29.84
N LEU A 309 0.79 21.23 -30.43
CA LEU A 309 -0.53 20.84 -29.96
C LEU A 309 -1.26 20.11 -31.09
N CYS A 310 -1.38 18.78 -30.97
CA CYS A 310 -2.00 17.96 -32.01
C CYS A 310 -3.54 18.03 -31.94
N PRO A 311 -4.25 17.86 -33.07
CA PRO A 311 -5.69 17.64 -33.07
C PRO A 311 -6.07 16.44 -32.18
N GLY A 312 -7.14 16.55 -31.40
CA GLY A 312 -7.58 15.49 -30.49
C GLY A 312 -6.88 15.44 -29.13
N GLU A 313 -5.74 16.13 -28.95
CA GLU A 313 -4.95 16.08 -27.71
C GLU A 313 -5.24 17.27 -26.77
N ARG A 314 -5.43 17.03 -25.48
CA ARG A 314 -5.54 18.08 -24.45
C ARG A 314 -4.18 18.50 -23.91
N ALA A 315 -3.16 17.66 -24.07
CA ALA A 315 -1.82 17.93 -23.57
C ALA A 315 -0.87 18.35 -24.72
N ALA A 316 -0.27 19.53 -24.60
CA ALA A 316 0.76 19.99 -25.52
C ALA A 316 2.05 19.16 -25.36
N ARG A 317 2.71 18.87 -26.49
CA ARG A 317 4.02 18.24 -26.58
C ARG A 317 5.09 19.31 -26.46
N VAL A 318 6.07 19.08 -25.59
CA VAL A 318 7.20 19.99 -25.43
C VAL A 318 8.49 19.20 -25.55
N GLU A 319 9.39 19.67 -26.42
CA GLU A 319 10.76 19.18 -26.53
C GLU A 319 11.73 20.29 -26.16
N LEU A 320 12.62 20.04 -25.21
CA LEU A 320 13.78 20.87 -24.93
C LEU A 320 14.99 20.32 -25.68
N ALA A 321 15.74 21.20 -26.33
CA ALA A 321 17.01 20.87 -26.98
C ALA A 321 18.09 21.83 -26.48
N PHE A 322 19.15 21.27 -25.90
CA PHE A 322 20.23 22.00 -25.27
C PHE A 322 21.59 21.60 -25.85
N GLN A 323 22.43 22.58 -26.17
CA GLN A 323 23.81 22.37 -26.61
C GLN A 323 24.75 22.96 -25.56
N PRO A 324 25.45 22.12 -24.77
CA PRO A 324 26.33 22.62 -23.72
C PRO A 324 27.59 23.21 -24.32
N ALA A 325 28.07 24.31 -23.72
CA ALA A 325 29.36 24.91 -24.09
C ALA A 325 30.56 24.04 -23.68
N LYS A 326 30.36 23.12 -22.71
CA LYS A 326 31.41 22.25 -22.18
C LYS A 326 30.90 20.83 -21.95
N THR A 327 31.77 19.84 -22.09
CA THR A 327 31.44 18.44 -21.74
C THR A 327 31.12 18.32 -20.26
N GLY A 328 30.03 17.65 -19.92
CA GLY A 328 29.57 17.57 -18.54
C GLY A 328 28.32 16.73 -18.37
N SER A 329 27.67 16.87 -17.21
CA SER A 329 26.37 16.27 -16.93
C SER A 329 25.30 17.34 -16.84
N TYR A 330 24.21 17.19 -17.60
CA TYR A 330 23.13 18.17 -17.72
C TYR A 330 21.75 17.51 -17.64
N SER A 331 20.79 18.25 -17.09
CA SER A 331 19.37 17.91 -17.04
C SER A 331 18.55 19.12 -17.45
N LEU A 332 17.55 18.88 -18.29
CA LEU A 332 16.66 19.90 -18.84
C LEU A 332 15.36 19.88 -18.05
N GLY A 333 15.01 21.02 -17.49
CA GLY A 333 13.91 21.19 -16.56
C GLY A 333 12.88 22.19 -17.04
N TYR A 334 11.64 21.95 -16.65
CA TYR A 334 10.52 22.86 -16.88
C TYR A 334 9.67 22.98 -15.62
N HIS A 335 9.39 24.22 -15.22
CA HIS A 335 8.36 24.53 -14.21
C HIS A 335 7.17 25.16 -14.91
N LEU A 336 5.98 24.66 -14.56
CA LEU A 336 4.73 25.07 -15.20
C LEU A 336 4.45 26.57 -15.03
N PHE A 337 3.80 27.19 -16.02
CA PHE A 337 3.34 28.60 -16.05
C PHE A 337 2.23 28.94 -15.03
N GLN A 338 2.23 28.28 -13.88
CA GLN A 338 1.33 28.51 -12.77
C GLN A 338 1.98 28.04 -11.47
N ALA A 339 1.99 28.90 -10.45
CA ALA A 339 2.46 28.58 -9.11
C ALA A 339 1.50 29.18 -8.07
N LYS A 340 1.14 28.40 -7.05
CA LYS A 340 0.16 28.82 -6.04
C LYS A 340 0.56 28.42 -4.63
N PRO A 341 0.30 29.25 -3.60
CA PRO A 341 0.37 28.78 -2.23
C PRO A 341 -0.65 27.64 -2.01
N LEU A 342 -0.33 26.68 -1.16
CA LEU A 342 -1.20 25.51 -0.90
C LEU A 342 -2.64 25.89 -0.49
N ALA A 343 -2.82 27.07 0.11
CA ALA A 343 -4.15 27.58 0.49
C ALA A 343 -5.08 27.82 -0.71
N GLU A 344 -4.53 28.14 -1.89
CA GLU A 344 -5.26 28.38 -3.14
C GLU A 344 -5.39 27.12 -4.02
N VAL A 345 -4.77 26.01 -3.61
CA VAL A 345 -4.83 24.73 -4.33
C VAL A 345 -5.92 23.87 -3.72
N ASP A 346 -6.83 23.36 -4.54
CA ASP A 346 -7.91 22.48 -4.13
C ASP A 346 -7.40 21.05 -3.92
N GLU A 347 -6.66 20.55 -4.91
CA GLU A 347 -6.06 19.21 -4.94
C GLU A 347 -4.68 19.28 -5.60
N LEU A 348 -3.77 18.43 -5.17
CA LEU A 348 -2.56 18.09 -5.91
C LEU A 348 -2.51 16.58 -6.13
N LEU A 349 -1.75 16.15 -7.14
CA LEU A 349 -1.46 14.74 -7.35
C LEU A 349 -0.07 14.59 -7.96
N LEU A 350 0.73 13.72 -7.34
CA LEU A 350 1.90 13.08 -7.91
C LEU A 350 1.82 11.61 -7.47
N PRO A 351 1.37 10.70 -8.36
CA PRO A 351 1.03 9.32 -8.02
C PRO A 351 2.14 8.60 -7.24
N MET A 352 1.73 7.61 -6.43
CA MET A 352 2.50 6.92 -5.38
C MET A 352 2.62 7.66 -4.03
N MET A 353 2.84 8.98 -4.01
CA MET A 353 3.18 9.68 -2.75
C MET A 353 2.24 10.80 -2.35
N TRP A 354 1.88 11.70 -3.27
CA TRP A 354 1.20 12.94 -2.90
C TRP A 354 -0.12 13.08 -3.62
N HIS A 355 -1.13 13.40 -2.85
CA HIS A 355 -2.50 13.53 -3.27
C HIS A 355 -3.25 14.42 -2.27
N ARG A 356 -4.43 14.93 -2.63
CA ARG A 356 -5.21 15.84 -1.79
C ARG A 356 -4.43 17.13 -1.53
N LYS A 357 -4.29 17.53 -0.26
CA LYS A 357 -3.43 18.65 0.16
C LYS A 357 -2.21 18.17 0.95
N ARG A 358 -1.81 16.89 0.79
CA ARG A 358 -0.59 16.35 1.38
C ARG A 358 0.60 16.87 0.57
N PHE A 359 1.08 18.05 0.94
CA PHE A 359 2.15 18.74 0.25
C PHE A 359 3.50 18.38 0.88
N PRO A 360 4.54 18.01 0.10
CA PRO A 360 5.84 17.70 0.68
C PRO A 360 6.39 18.89 1.46
N SER A 361 6.91 18.62 2.65
CA SER A 361 7.48 19.63 3.56
C SER A 361 8.68 20.40 2.99
N ARG A 362 9.36 19.82 1.99
CA ARG A 362 10.52 20.41 1.29
C ARG A 362 10.52 20.04 -0.19
N PRO A 363 11.32 20.71 -1.04
CA PRO A 363 11.47 20.30 -2.43
C PRO A 363 11.98 18.85 -2.49
N VAL A 364 11.27 18.03 -3.24
CA VAL A 364 11.60 16.61 -3.45
C VAL A 364 11.14 16.17 -4.82
N ALA A 365 11.97 15.38 -5.47
CA ALA A 365 11.73 14.78 -6.76
C ALA A 365 11.32 13.31 -6.59
N LEU A 366 10.36 12.87 -7.41
CA LEU A 366 10.01 11.46 -7.59
C LEU A 366 10.50 11.01 -8.96
N LEU A 367 11.37 10.01 -9.00
CA LEU A 367 11.95 9.50 -10.24
C LEU A 367 10.89 8.73 -11.04
N SER A 368 11.00 8.70 -12.37
CA SER A 368 10.03 8.03 -13.25
C SER A 368 9.71 6.56 -12.91
N PRO A 369 10.66 5.74 -12.38
CA PRO A 369 10.34 4.39 -11.93
C PRO A 369 9.47 4.34 -10.66
N LEU A 370 9.25 5.46 -9.98
CA LEU A 370 8.37 5.61 -8.81
C LEU A 370 7.04 6.31 -9.17
N THR A 371 6.67 6.36 -10.46
CA THR A 371 5.48 7.07 -10.92
C THR A 371 4.57 6.12 -11.73
N PRO A 372 3.57 5.48 -11.08
CA PRO A 372 2.66 4.54 -11.76
C PRO A 372 1.94 5.18 -12.95
N THR A 373 1.57 6.46 -12.80
CA THR A 373 1.20 7.37 -13.89
C THR A 373 2.12 8.60 -13.77
N PRO A 374 3.02 8.85 -14.74
CA PRO A 374 3.99 9.95 -14.68
C PRO A 374 3.39 11.36 -14.84
N VAL A 375 2.62 11.83 -13.87
CA VAL A 375 2.00 13.17 -13.87
C VAL A 375 2.20 13.86 -12.52
N ALA A 376 2.58 15.14 -12.56
CA ALA A 376 2.47 16.06 -11.43
C ALA A 376 1.41 17.10 -11.78
N LEU A 377 0.38 17.26 -10.95
CA LEU A 377 -0.72 18.18 -11.21
C LEU A 377 -1.17 18.93 -9.97
N MET A 378 -1.83 20.06 -10.21
CA MET A 378 -2.64 20.77 -9.22
C MET A 378 -3.99 21.19 -9.81
N GLN A 379 -5.01 21.20 -8.96
CA GLN A 379 -6.33 21.76 -9.22
C GLN A 379 -6.48 23.09 -8.47
N THR A 380 -7.07 24.08 -9.12
CA THR A 380 -7.29 25.42 -8.58
C THR A 380 -8.67 25.96 -9.00
N GLY A 381 -9.24 26.85 -8.19
CA GLY A 381 -10.52 27.52 -8.51
C GLY A 381 -11.68 26.55 -8.70
N GLY A 382 -11.63 25.37 -8.08
CA GLY A 382 -12.60 24.28 -8.16
C GLY A 382 -12.70 23.58 -9.51
N SER A 383 -12.11 24.11 -10.57
CA SER A 383 -12.42 23.65 -11.94
C SER A 383 -11.28 23.79 -12.95
N ASN A 384 -10.07 24.16 -12.55
CA ASN A 384 -8.91 24.25 -13.46
C ASN A 384 -7.81 23.31 -13.01
N VAL A 385 -7.36 22.46 -13.93
CA VAL A 385 -6.22 21.56 -13.73
C VAL A 385 -5.01 22.04 -14.50
N TRP A 386 -3.86 22.00 -13.85
CA TRP A 386 -2.55 22.33 -14.39
C TRP A 386 -1.60 21.18 -14.14
N ALA A 387 -0.97 20.64 -15.17
CA ALA A 387 -0.08 19.49 -15.02
C ALA A 387 1.12 19.50 -15.96
N VAL A 388 2.18 18.82 -15.50
CA VAL A 388 3.26 18.31 -16.36
C VAL A 388 3.24 16.79 -16.30
N CYS A 389 3.45 16.14 -17.42
CA CYS A 389 3.44 14.69 -17.54
C CYS A 389 4.66 14.23 -18.35
N GLY A 390 5.23 13.08 -18.00
CA GLY A 390 6.29 12.47 -18.80
C GLY A 390 5.78 12.13 -20.20
N ASP A 391 6.63 12.28 -21.22
CA ASP A 391 6.29 11.80 -22.57
C ASP A 391 6.53 10.29 -22.68
N PRO A 392 5.59 9.51 -23.26
CA PRO A 392 5.78 8.07 -23.42
C PRO A 392 7.03 7.67 -24.21
N SER A 393 7.52 8.51 -25.13
CA SER A 393 8.73 8.22 -25.90
C SER A 393 10.01 8.22 -25.05
N GLU A 394 9.98 8.84 -23.86
CA GLU A 394 11.06 8.79 -22.88
C GLU A 394 11.05 7.48 -22.07
N ILE A 395 9.97 6.70 -22.11
CA ILE A 395 9.79 5.48 -21.32
C ILE A 395 9.74 4.25 -22.25
N PRO A 396 10.81 3.44 -22.32
CA PRO A 396 10.78 2.23 -23.12
C PRO A 396 9.87 1.18 -22.47
N PHE A 397 9.42 0.22 -23.29
CA PHE A 397 8.76 -0.97 -22.78
C PHE A 397 9.76 -1.88 -22.04
N ALA A 398 9.89 -1.66 -20.73
CA ALA A 398 10.75 -2.42 -19.83
C ALA A 398 10.13 -2.44 -18.43
N TRP A 399 10.55 -3.39 -17.60
CA TRP A 399 10.17 -3.38 -16.20
C TRP A 399 10.76 -2.15 -15.49
N PRO A 400 10.02 -1.44 -14.63
CA PRO A 400 10.54 -0.27 -13.93
C PRO A 400 11.77 -0.60 -13.07
N ASP A 401 12.86 0.12 -13.32
CA ASP A 401 14.14 -0.08 -12.63
C ASP A 401 14.67 1.25 -12.08
N ARG A 402 14.87 1.31 -10.76
CA ARG A 402 15.40 2.50 -10.08
C ARG A 402 16.80 2.88 -10.55
N ARG A 403 17.57 1.94 -11.09
CA ARG A 403 18.95 2.14 -11.57
C ARG A 403 19.01 2.86 -12.92
N ASP A 404 17.90 2.93 -13.64
CA ASP A 404 17.81 3.56 -14.96
C ASP A 404 16.62 4.54 -15.03
N PRO A 405 16.56 5.56 -14.15
CA PRO A 405 15.48 6.52 -14.14
C PRO A 405 15.56 7.43 -15.38
N ARG A 406 14.40 7.76 -15.97
CA ARG A 406 14.31 8.54 -17.22
C ARG A 406 14.29 10.04 -16.94
N PHE A 407 13.41 10.43 -16.04
CA PHE A 407 13.17 11.80 -15.63
C PHE A 407 12.69 11.81 -14.18
N ALA A 408 12.48 13.00 -13.62
CA ALA A 408 11.92 13.19 -12.30
C ALA A 408 10.81 14.24 -12.32
N LEU A 409 9.81 14.07 -11.45
CA LEU A 409 8.67 14.96 -11.25
C LEU A 409 8.72 15.58 -9.85
N ALA A 410 8.24 16.81 -9.70
CA ALA A 410 8.15 17.51 -8.43
C ALA A 410 6.88 18.37 -8.34
N LEU A 411 6.42 18.64 -7.12
CA LEU A 411 5.25 19.49 -6.83
C LEU A 411 5.60 20.81 -6.13
N ARG A 412 6.71 20.87 -5.37
CA ARG A 412 7.10 22.04 -4.56
C ARG A 412 8.27 22.75 -5.21
N ASN A 413 8.07 24.02 -5.58
CA ASN A 413 9.14 24.86 -6.10
C ASN A 413 10.08 25.35 -4.98
N PRO A 414 11.21 26.03 -5.30
CA PRO A 414 12.13 26.54 -4.29
C PRO A 414 11.53 27.60 -3.36
N ALA A 415 10.47 28.30 -3.77
CA ALA A 415 9.76 29.27 -2.95
C ALA A 415 8.72 28.63 -2.00
N GLY A 416 8.54 27.31 -2.07
CA GLY A 416 7.57 26.58 -1.25
C GLY A 416 6.13 26.65 -1.76
N GLU A 417 5.91 27.12 -2.98
CA GLU A 417 4.60 27.11 -3.65
C GLU A 417 4.38 25.76 -4.35
N VAL A 418 3.12 25.42 -4.59
CA VAL A 418 2.73 24.29 -5.45
C VAL A 418 2.93 24.71 -6.90
N GLN A 419 3.82 24.02 -7.59
CA GLN A 419 4.13 24.23 -9.00
C GLN A 419 4.66 22.91 -9.57
N PRO A 420 3.85 22.21 -10.40
CA PRO A 420 4.31 21.02 -11.08
C PRO A 420 5.56 21.28 -11.92
N ALA A 421 6.58 20.44 -11.77
CA ALA A 421 7.84 20.54 -12.49
C ALA A 421 8.35 19.17 -12.93
N ILE A 422 9.10 19.14 -14.04
CA ILE A 422 9.69 17.94 -14.62
C ILE A 422 11.12 18.18 -15.07
N TYR A 423 12.00 17.19 -14.90
CA TYR A 423 13.42 17.26 -15.27
C TYR A 423 13.92 15.97 -15.91
N GLY A 424 14.64 16.07 -17.01
CA GLY A 424 15.26 14.92 -17.68
C GLY A 424 16.40 15.31 -18.63
N PRO A 425 17.38 14.42 -18.86
CA PRO A 425 17.64 13.18 -18.13
C PRO A 425 18.04 13.42 -16.67
N VAL A 426 18.01 12.37 -15.83
CA VAL A 426 18.32 12.51 -14.38
C VAL A 426 19.83 12.68 -14.15
N PRO A 427 20.29 13.77 -13.47
CA PRO A 427 21.70 13.95 -13.13
C PRO A 427 22.29 12.78 -12.36
N GLY A 428 23.55 12.45 -12.65
CA GLY A 428 24.25 11.29 -12.07
C GLY A 428 24.01 9.98 -12.82
N THR A 429 23.15 9.97 -13.84
CA THR A 429 23.01 8.83 -14.77
C THR A 429 23.89 9.00 -16.00
N ALA A 430 24.16 7.92 -16.73
CA ALA A 430 24.87 7.98 -18.00
C ALA A 430 24.15 8.86 -19.05
N ARG A 431 22.81 8.93 -19.00
CA ARG A 431 21.97 9.69 -19.93
C ARG A 431 22.12 11.20 -19.79
N ALA A 432 22.50 11.66 -18.60
CA ALA A 432 22.74 13.07 -18.36
C ALA A 432 24.10 13.53 -18.89
N ARG A 433 24.99 12.63 -19.34
CA ARG A 433 26.32 13.01 -19.88
C ARG A 433 26.18 13.51 -21.31
N CYS A 434 26.78 14.66 -21.60
CA CYS A 434 26.75 15.28 -22.92
C CYS A 434 28.10 15.93 -23.24
N GLU A 435 28.59 15.72 -24.46
CA GLU A 435 29.80 16.36 -24.97
C GLU A 435 29.53 17.82 -25.37
N ALA A 436 30.54 18.68 -25.28
CA ALA A 436 30.45 20.07 -25.74
C ALA A 436 29.93 20.14 -27.20
N GLY A 437 28.93 20.99 -27.45
CA GLY A 437 28.31 21.16 -28.76
C GLY A 437 27.35 20.04 -29.21
N ALA A 438 27.32 18.88 -28.53
CA ALA A 438 26.32 17.85 -28.81
C ALA A 438 24.94 18.30 -28.33
N THR A 439 23.86 17.83 -28.98
CA THR A 439 22.50 18.20 -28.57
C THR A 439 21.90 17.18 -27.60
N LEU A 440 21.63 17.61 -26.38
CA LEU A 440 20.82 16.88 -25.41
C LEU A 440 19.34 17.23 -25.62
N ARG A 441 18.46 16.21 -25.63
CA ARG A 441 17.01 16.40 -25.81
C ARG A 441 16.23 15.79 -24.65
N PHE A 442 15.09 16.40 -24.34
CA PHE A 442 14.14 15.87 -23.36
C PHE A 442 12.71 16.26 -23.73
N ARG A 443 11.80 15.28 -23.72
CA ARG A 443 10.38 15.46 -24.07
C ARG A 443 9.45 15.28 -22.88
N PHE A 444 8.41 16.10 -22.83
CA PHE A 444 7.35 16.00 -21.85
C PHE A 444 6.03 16.57 -22.39
N ARG A 445 4.98 16.47 -21.57
CA ARG A 445 3.64 16.95 -21.85
C ARG A 445 3.24 18.04 -20.87
N VAL A 446 2.53 19.04 -21.37
CA VAL A 446 1.95 20.12 -20.57
C VAL A 446 0.45 20.15 -20.75
N LEU A 447 -0.31 20.14 -19.65
CA LEU A 447 -1.76 20.09 -19.66
C LEU A 447 -2.34 21.27 -18.87
N ALA A 448 -3.31 21.94 -19.49
CA ALA A 448 -4.21 22.87 -18.82
C ALA A 448 -5.63 22.59 -19.32
N ARG A 449 -6.56 22.25 -18.41
CA ARG A 449 -7.93 21.91 -18.81
C ARG A 449 -8.97 22.28 -17.74
N PRO A 450 -10.23 22.49 -18.13
CA PRO A 450 -11.31 22.56 -17.16
C PRO A 450 -11.64 21.16 -16.64
N GLY A 451 -12.10 21.09 -15.39
CA GLY A 451 -12.47 19.86 -14.71
C GLY A 451 -11.81 19.73 -13.34
N ASP A 452 -11.91 18.54 -12.76
CA ASP A 452 -11.28 18.20 -11.48
C ASP A 452 -9.93 17.47 -11.64
N TRP A 453 -9.24 17.22 -10.53
CA TRP A 453 -7.97 16.50 -10.54
C TRP A 453 -8.04 15.14 -11.24
N TYR A 454 -9.18 14.44 -11.16
CA TYR A 454 -9.35 13.10 -11.74
C TYR A 454 -9.45 13.20 -13.26
N ASP A 455 -10.18 14.19 -13.75
CA ASP A 455 -10.19 14.62 -15.13
C ASP A 455 -8.77 14.85 -15.70
N GLY A 456 -7.90 15.51 -14.93
CA GLY A 456 -6.48 15.68 -15.28
C GLY A 456 -5.69 14.38 -15.32
N TYR A 457 -5.86 13.54 -14.29
CA TYR A 457 -5.27 12.21 -14.22
C TYR A 457 -5.69 11.34 -15.41
N ARG A 458 -6.97 11.39 -15.80
CA ARG A 458 -7.53 10.68 -16.94
C ARG A 458 -6.89 11.10 -18.26
N THR A 459 -6.66 12.40 -18.47
CA THR A 459 -5.91 12.84 -19.67
C THR A 459 -4.50 12.24 -19.70
N ALA A 460 -3.79 12.20 -18.56
CA ALA A 460 -2.48 11.55 -18.51
C ALA A 460 -2.57 10.03 -18.78
N ALA A 461 -3.47 9.31 -18.12
CA ALA A 461 -3.59 7.86 -18.29
C ALA A 461 -4.07 7.47 -19.70
N ASP A 462 -5.18 8.05 -20.16
CA ASP A 462 -5.92 7.57 -21.35
C ASP A 462 -5.38 8.12 -22.66
N GLU A 463 -5.01 9.40 -22.65
CA GLU A 463 -4.62 10.12 -23.86
C GLU A 463 -3.11 10.00 -24.04
N VAL A 464 -2.34 10.36 -23.01
CA VAL A 464 -0.87 10.34 -23.07
C VAL A 464 -0.34 8.90 -23.03
N PHE A 465 -0.71 8.11 -22.02
CA PHE A 465 -0.25 6.72 -21.87
C PHE A 465 -1.14 5.68 -22.56
N GLN A 466 -2.17 6.12 -23.29
CA GLN A 466 -3.05 5.26 -24.10
C GLN A 466 -3.67 4.10 -23.31
N TRP A 467 -3.91 4.32 -22.02
CA TRP A 467 -4.47 3.32 -21.12
C TRP A 467 -5.84 2.85 -21.62
N LYS A 468 -5.99 1.54 -21.74
CA LYS A 468 -7.21 0.86 -22.18
C LYS A 468 -7.26 -0.55 -21.62
N ASP A 469 -8.33 -1.28 -21.90
CA ASP A 469 -8.38 -2.71 -21.59
C ASP A 469 -7.47 -3.49 -22.54
N TYR A 470 -6.42 -4.11 -22.01
CA TYR A 470 -5.46 -4.91 -22.78
C TYR A 470 -5.63 -6.42 -22.54
N ARG A 471 -6.50 -6.81 -21.60
CA ARG A 471 -6.48 -8.17 -21.06
C ARG A 471 -7.62 -9.04 -21.59
N ALA A 472 -7.29 -10.31 -21.69
CA ALA A 472 -8.20 -11.42 -21.94
C ALA A 472 -7.66 -12.66 -21.21
N ASN A 473 -8.49 -13.69 -21.04
CA ASN A 473 -8.02 -14.97 -20.53
C ASN A 473 -6.95 -15.58 -21.46
N VAL A 474 -5.96 -16.26 -20.86
CA VAL A 474 -4.84 -16.89 -21.59
C VAL A 474 -4.68 -18.32 -21.11
N GLY A 475 -4.88 -19.30 -22.00
CA GLY A 475 -4.72 -20.73 -21.74
C GLY A 475 -5.80 -21.35 -20.83
N VAL A 476 -6.17 -20.66 -19.75
CA VAL A 476 -7.24 -21.04 -18.82
C VAL A 476 -8.18 -19.86 -18.57
N SER A 477 -9.44 -20.15 -18.24
CA SER A 477 -10.37 -19.14 -17.76
C SER A 477 -10.08 -18.77 -16.31
N LEU A 478 -10.56 -17.61 -15.86
CA LEU A 478 -10.42 -17.21 -14.45
C LEU A 478 -11.18 -18.19 -13.52
N THR A 479 -12.27 -18.79 -14.00
CA THR A 479 -12.98 -19.86 -13.28
C THR A 479 -12.09 -21.08 -13.05
N GLU A 480 -11.40 -21.55 -14.09
CA GLU A 480 -10.47 -22.68 -13.95
C GLU A 480 -9.28 -22.31 -13.05
N ALA A 481 -8.79 -21.06 -13.10
CA ALA A 481 -7.75 -20.60 -12.20
C ALA A 481 -8.17 -20.65 -10.72
N ALA A 482 -9.41 -20.24 -10.41
CA ALA A 482 -9.97 -20.37 -9.07
C ALA A 482 -10.18 -21.84 -8.64
N LEU A 483 -10.62 -22.73 -9.56
CA LEU A 483 -10.71 -24.16 -9.28
C LEU A 483 -9.33 -24.78 -9.01
N ASN A 484 -8.29 -24.39 -9.77
CA ASN A 484 -6.91 -24.80 -9.54
C ASN A 484 -6.40 -24.36 -8.15
N MET A 485 -6.80 -23.16 -7.70
CA MET A 485 -6.46 -22.67 -6.35
C MET A 485 -7.20 -23.43 -5.24
N ILE A 486 -8.44 -23.87 -5.46
CA ILE A 486 -9.15 -24.73 -4.50
C ILE A 486 -8.41 -26.07 -4.35
N ASP A 487 -7.96 -26.67 -5.45
CA ASP A 487 -7.15 -27.89 -5.41
C ASP A 487 -5.83 -27.64 -4.66
N LEU A 488 -5.19 -26.48 -4.88
CA LEU A 488 -3.97 -26.08 -4.18
C LEU A 488 -4.17 -25.95 -2.66
N VAL A 489 -5.25 -25.32 -2.21
CA VAL A 489 -5.57 -25.18 -0.77
C VAL A 489 -5.72 -26.55 -0.09
N MET A 490 -6.16 -27.58 -0.82
CA MET A 490 -6.31 -28.94 -0.29
C MET A 490 -5.00 -29.74 -0.24
N ASP A 491 -3.94 -29.27 -0.91
CA ASP A 491 -2.60 -29.84 -0.81
C ASP A 491 -1.90 -29.31 0.45
N ASP A 492 -1.54 -30.19 1.39
CA ASP A 492 -0.91 -29.77 2.65
C ASP A 492 0.47 -29.14 2.42
N ASN A 493 1.22 -29.66 1.46
CA ASN A 493 2.60 -29.23 1.21
C ASN A 493 2.62 -27.93 0.39
N PHE A 494 1.92 -27.89 -0.74
CA PHE A 494 1.97 -26.77 -1.68
C PHE A 494 0.94 -25.69 -1.38
N GLY A 495 -0.21 -26.05 -0.78
CA GLY A 495 -1.12 -25.08 -0.16
C GLY A 495 -0.59 -24.53 1.16
N GLY A 496 0.40 -25.21 1.75
CA GLY A 496 1.15 -24.77 2.92
C GLY A 496 0.29 -24.70 4.17
N SER A 497 -0.43 -25.78 4.48
CA SER A 497 -1.24 -25.91 5.69
C SER A 497 -0.45 -26.62 6.80
N TRP A 498 -0.46 -26.07 8.00
CA TRP A 498 0.15 -26.72 9.17
C TRP A 498 -0.92 -27.17 10.16
N GLU A 499 -1.15 -28.48 10.23
CA GLU A 499 -2.22 -29.09 11.03
C GLU A 499 -2.11 -28.73 12.52
N ARG A 500 -0.94 -28.93 13.14
CA ARG A 500 -0.71 -28.61 14.57
C ARG A 500 -1.04 -27.15 14.93
N ALA A 501 -0.82 -26.23 14.00
CA ALA A 501 -1.07 -24.80 14.21
C ALA A 501 -2.46 -24.34 13.71
N LYS A 502 -3.23 -25.24 13.07
CA LYS A 502 -4.56 -25.02 12.49
C LYS A 502 -4.63 -23.87 11.47
N GLY A 503 -3.60 -23.68 10.66
CA GLY A 503 -3.62 -22.61 9.66
C GLY A 503 -2.53 -22.67 8.59
N PRO A 504 -2.60 -21.79 7.58
CA PRO A 504 -1.58 -21.67 6.55
C PRO A 504 -0.27 -21.11 7.10
N TYR A 505 0.88 -21.56 6.57
CA TYR A 505 2.20 -21.06 6.95
C TYR A 505 2.31 -19.54 6.76
N GLN A 506 2.79 -18.88 7.82
CA GLN A 506 3.26 -17.50 7.79
C GLN A 506 4.75 -17.54 7.48
N ILE A 507 5.14 -16.97 6.34
CA ILE A 507 6.47 -17.18 5.79
C ILE A 507 7.52 -16.18 6.31
N GLU A 508 7.07 -15.08 6.91
CA GLU A 508 7.90 -13.99 7.45
C GLU A 508 8.33 -14.28 8.91
N THR A 509 7.77 -15.30 9.55
CA THR A 509 8.00 -15.68 10.94
C THR A 509 8.38 -17.16 11.02
N LEU A 510 9.47 -17.45 11.71
CA LEU A 510 9.86 -18.83 12.00
C LEU A 510 8.73 -19.51 12.77
N ASN A 511 8.33 -20.71 12.36
CA ASN A 511 7.24 -21.47 12.99
C ASN A 511 5.90 -20.71 13.09
N GLY A 512 5.60 -19.80 12.17
CA GLY A 512 4.34 -19.04 12.16
C GLY A 512 3.24 -19.64 11.28
N VAL A 513 1.98 -19.41 11.66
CA VAL A 513 0.79 -19.49 10.80
C VAL A 513 -0.02 -18.20 10.82
N THR A 514 -0.84 -17.97 9.79
CA THR A 514 -1.72 -16.80 9.74
C THR A 514 -3.04 -17.08 9.04
N HIS A 515 -4.14 -16.68 9.71
CA HIS A 515 -5.46 -16.60 9.08
C HIS A 515 -5.75 -15.17 8.61
N ALA A 516 -5.43 -14.89 7.35
CA ALA A 516 -5.71 -13.62 6.70
C ALA A 516 -7.14 -13.53 6.11
N SER A 517 -7.82 -14.67 5.96
CA SER A 517 -9.14 -14.75 5.31
C SER A 517 -10.02 -15.87 5.92
N PRO A 518 -10.32 -15.83 7.22
CA PRO A 518 -10.94 -16.93 7.96
C PRO A 518 -12.35 -17.34 7.52
N LEU A 519 -13.12 -16.49 6.83
CA LEU A 519 -14.45 -16.87 6.33
C LEU A 519 -14.35 -17.74 5.06
N THR A 520 -13.26 -17.64 4.31
CA THR A 520 -13.11 -18.30 3.00
C THR A 520 -13.18 -19.83 3.09
N PRO A 521 -12.49 -20.52 4.01
CA PRO A 521 -12.59 -21.98 4.12
C PRO A 521 -14.04 -22.47 4.31
N LEU A 522 -14.83 -21.81 5.16
CA LEU A 522 -16.24 -22.20 5.37
C LEU A 522 -17.13 -21.83 4.17
N SER A 523 -16.84 -20.73 3.48
CA SER A 523 -17.48 -20.40 2.20
C SER A 523 -17.20 -21.46 1.13
N LEU A 524 -15.94 -21.88 0.97
CA LEU A 524 -15.54 -22.91 0.01
C LEU A 524 -16.21 -24.26 0.32
N TYR A 525 -16.39 -24.61 1.59
CA TYR A 525 -17.14 -25.80 1.97
C TYR A 525 -18.54 -25.80 1.34
N TRP A 526 -19.28 -24.69 1.49
CA TRP A 526 -20.63 -24.58 0.93
C TRP A 526 -20.64 -24.51 -0.59
N LEU A 527 -19.66 -23.84 -1.20
CA LEU A 527 -19.56 -23.73 -2.65
C LEU A 527 -19.18 -25.07 -3.32
N THR A 528 -18.41 -25.93 -2.64
CA THR A 528 -17.91 -27.20 -3.21
C THR A 528 -18.71 -28.42 -2.77
N GLY A 529 -19.36 -28.35 -1.60
CA GLY A 529 -19.93 -29.52 -0.90
C GLY A 529 -18.88 -30.57 -0.51
N ASN A 530 -17.61 -30.17 -0.33
CA ASN A 530 -16.52 -31.09 -0.03
C ASN A 530 -16.35 -31.28 1.50
N GLU A 531 -16.74 -32.44 2.03
CA GLU A 531 -16.58 -32.77 3.46
C GLU A 531 -15.13 -32.82 3.92
N GLU A 532 -14.20 -33.15 3.03
CA GLU A 532 -12.77 -33.16 3.37
C GLU A 532 -12.25 -31.74 3.58
N LEU A 533 -12.72 -30.78 2.77
CA LEU A 533 -12.43 -29.36 2.96
C LEU A 533 -12.98 -28.86 4.29
N TYR A 534 -14.18 -29.29 4.67
CA TYR A 534 -14.73 -28.98 5.99
C TYR A 534 -13.79 -29.45 7.11
N ARG A 535 -13.49 -30.76 7.14
CA ARG A 535 -12.69 -31.37 8.23
C ARG A 535 -11.27 -30.82 8.29
N ARG A 536 -10.60 -30.68 7.15
CA ARG A 536 -9.16 -30.35 7.10
C ARG A 536 -8.86 -28.86 7.05
N ARG A 537 -9.85 -28.00 6.74
CA ARG A 537 -9.64 -26.54 6.57
C ARG A 537 -10.67 -25.71 7.33
N ALA A 538 -11.96 -25.93 7.11
CA ALA A 538 -13.00 -25.06 7.68
C ALA A 538 -13.15 -25.21 9.20
N LEU A 539 -13.23 -26.44 9.70
CA LEU A 539 -13.32 -26.71 11.14
C LEU A 539 -12.08 -26.21 11.91
N PRO A 540 -10.84 -26.52 11.50
CA PRO A 540 -9.64 -25.94 12.12
C PRO A 540 -9.61 -24.41 12.11
N THR A 541 -10.15 -23.76 11.06
CA THR A 541 -10.24 -22.29 11.00
C THR A 541 -11.24 -21.75 12.02
N MET A 542 -12.39 -22.40 12.21
CA MET A 542 -13.37 -22.02 13.23
C MET A 542 -12.80 -22.18 14.64
N GLU A 543 -12.12 -23.31 14.91
CA GLU A 543 -11.43 -23.57 16.17
C GLU A 543 -10.35 -22.52 16.43
N PHE A 544 -9.57 -22.15 15.41
CA PHE A 544 -8.56 -21.10 15.50
C PHE A 544 -9.19 -19.75 15.88
N MET A 545 -10.27 -19.37 15.20
CA MET A 545 -10.97 -18.10 15.42
C MET A 545 -11.56 -17.97 16.83
N LEU A 546 -11.90 -19.09 17.48
CA LEU A 546 -12.39 -19.15 18.86
C LEU A 546 -11.26 -19.11 19.90
N SER A 547 -10.16 -19.82 19.65
CA SER A 547 -9.14 -20.10 20.67
C SER A 547 -7.91 -19.20 20.60
N ARG A 548 -7.50 -18.71 19.44
CA ARG A 548 -6.28 -17.89 19.32
C ARG A 548 -6.60 -16.43 19.55
N SER A 549 -5.70 -15.70 20.20
CA SER A 549 -5.85 -14.26 20.49
C SER A 549 -5.48 -13.36 19.32
N GLN A 550 -4.71 -13.85 18.36
CA GLN A 550 -4.18 -13.07 17.23
C GLN A 550 -4.34 -13.86 15.91
N PRO A 551 -4.39 -13.17 14.76
CA PRO A 551 -4.39 -13.84 13.45
C PRO A 551 -3.08 -14.57 13.19
N HIS A 552 -1.97 -14.11 13.80
CA HIS A 552 -0.67 -14.75 13.80
C HIS A 552 -0.53 -15.66 15.03
N PHE A 553 -0.11 -16.90 14.81
CA PHE A 553 0.07 -17.87 15.89
C PHE A 553 1.28 -18.75 15.60
N SER A 554 1.90 -19.24 16.67
CA SER A 554 2.94 -20.27 16.59
C SER A 554 2.70 -21.32 17.68
N PRO A 555 2.76 -22.62 17.34
CA PRO A 555 2.78 -23.69 18.33
C PRO A 555 4.12 -23.75 19.09
N GLU A 556 5.12 -22.96 18.68
CA GLU A 556 6.41 -22.79 19.35
C GLU A 556 6.62 -21.30 19.72
N PRO A 557 5.86 -20.76 20.69
CA PRO A 557 5.84 -19.32 20.96
C PRO A 557 7.19 -18.73 21.40
N ASP A 558 8.08 -19.57 21.95
CA ASP A 558 9.44 -19.18 22.35
C ASP A 558 10.45 -19.23 21.18
N ASN A 559 10.06 -19.69 19.98
CA ASN A 559 10.94 -19.92 18.82
C ASN A 559 10.37 -19.32 17.52
N THR A 560 10.15 -18.00 17.51
CA THR A 560 9.48 -17.28 16.40
C THR A 560 10.40 -16.40 15.55
N GLY A 561 11.66 -16.21 15.96
CA GLY A 561 12.62 -15.44 15.19
C GLY A 561 12.34 -13.93 15.10
N SER A 562 11.42 -13.40 15.92
CA SER A 562 11.17 -11.97 16.22
C SER A 562 10.39 -11.07 15.23
N SER A 563 9.93 -11.55 14.06
CA SER A 563 9.20 -10.70 13.10
C SER A 563 7.81 -10.26 13.60
N TYR A 564 7.04 -11.18 14.19
CA TYR A 564 5.75 -10.90 14.82
C TYR A 564 5.64 -11.66 16.15
N PRO A 565 5.13 -11.05 17.23
CA PRO A 565 4.85 -11.77 18.47
C PRO A 565 3.75 -12.80 18.21
N ALA A 566 4.00 -14.06 18.55
CA ALA A 566 2.99 -15.11 18.43
C ALA A 566 1.82 -14.83 19.38
N GLY A 567 0.59 -14.94 18.87
CA GLY A 567 -0.59 -15.02 19.71
C GLY A 567 -0.54 -16.23 20.66
N ASN A 568 -1.40 -16.20 21.66
CA ASN A 568 -1.62 -17.32 22.59
C ASN A 568 -3.06 -17.84 22.49
N MET A 569 -3.40 -18.84 23.30
CA MET A 569 -4.70 -19.53 23.35
C MET A 569 -5.82 -18.78 24.13
N SER A 570 -5.64 -17.48 24.40
CA SER A 570 -6.63 -16.63 25.09
C SER A 570 -7.62 -15.94 24.15
N GLY A 571 -8.00 -16.60 23.05
CA GLY A 571 -8.92 -16.10 22.03
C GLY A 571 -10.27 -15.61 22.58
N PRO A 572 -11.15 -15.07 21.73
CA PRO A 572 -11.13 -15.13 20.28
C PRO A 572 -10.11 -14.19 19.61
N VAL A 573 -9.90 -14.38 18.30
CA VAL A 573 -8.97 -13.56 17.51
C VAL A 573 -9.38 -12.09 17.56
N ARG A 574 -8.43 -11.22 17.95
CA ARG A 574 -8.72 -9.81 18.29
C ARG A 574 -8.86 -8.88 17.10
N ILE A 575 -8.17 -9.16 16.00
CA ILE A 575 -8.13 -8.26 14.83
C ILE A 575 -9.51 -8.15 14.15
N TYR A 576 -10.32 -9.23 14.20
CA TYR A 576 -11.61 -9.32 13.52
C TYR A 576 -12.77 -8.82 14.39
N GLY A 577 -13.61 -7.95 13.83
CA GLY A 577 -14.78 -7.37 14.47
C GLY A 577 -16.10 -8.08 14.20
N THR A 578 -17.20 -7.36 14.46
CA THR A 578 -18.59 -7.82 14.32
C THR A 578 -18.87 -8.39 12.94
N THR A 579 -18.40 -7.72 11.90
CA THR A 579 -18.62 -8.06 10.49
C THR A 579 -18.11 -9.46 10.17
N ALA A 580 -16.88 -9.80 10.58
CA ALA A 580 -16.29 -11.10 10.34
C ALA A 580 -16.94 -12.21 11.20
N TYR A 581 -17.17 -11.95 12.49
CA TYR A 581 -17.76 -12.94 13.39
C TYR A 581 -19.25 -13.22 13.10
N LEU A 582 -20.05 -12.20 12.75
CA LEU A 582 -21.40 -12.43 12.22
C LEU A 582 -21.35 -13.13 10.87
N GLY A 583 -20.35 -12.85 10.03
CA GLY A 583 -20.12 -13.60 8.80
C GLY A 583 -19.90 -15.10 9.04
N LEU A 584 -19.12 -15.47 10.06
CA LEU A 584 -18.97 -16.86 10.51
C LEU A 584 -20.30 -17.42 11.04
N TRP A 585 -21.03 -16.66 11.84
CA TRP A 585 -22.35 -17.08 12.34
C TRP A 585 -23.32 -17.37 11.18
N GLU A 586 -23.42 -16.50 10.18
CA GLU A 586 -24.25 -16.72 8.99
C GLU A 586 -23.78 -17.92 8.16
N LEU A 587 -22.47 -18.08 7.98
CA LEU A 587 -21.89 -19.23 7.26
C LEU A 587 -22.08 -20.56 8.01
N THR A 588 -22.19 -20.55 9.34
CA THR A 588 -22.62 -21.73 10.11
C THR A 588 -24.15 -21.91 10.11
N ARG A 589 -24.87 -21.21 9.24
CA ARG A 589 -26.35 -21.20 9.19
C ARG A 589 -26.98 -20.80 10.51
N ARG A 590 -26.31 -19.90 11.24
CA ARG A 590 -26.70 -19.40 12.56
C ARG A 590 -26.71 -20.47 13.65
N ARG A 591 -25.98 -21.58 13.45
CA ARG A 591 -25.97 -22.74 14.36
C ARG A 591 -24.85 -22.70 15.40
N THR A 592 -23.73 -22.03 15.12
CA THR A 592 -22.64 -21.81 16.09
C THR A 592 -22.84 -20.48 16.82
N GLU A 593 -23.63 -20.49 17.91
CA GLU A 593 -23.99 -19.27 18.65
C GLU A 593 -22.79 -18.55 19.29
N ALA A 594 -21.70 -19.27 19.58
CA ALA A 594 -20.46 -18.69 20.08
C ALA A 594 -19.98 -17.50 19.22
N PHE A 595 -20.08 -17.60 17.89
CA PHE A 595 -19.68 -16.51 17.01
C PHE A 595 -20.58 -15.27 17.13
N ARG A 596 -21.89 -15.46 17.36
CA ARG A 596 -22.81 -14.35 17.61
C ARG A 596 -22.49 -13.63 18.92
N GLN A 597 -22.24 -14.39 19.98
CA GLN A 597 -21.87 -13.85 21.29
C GLN A 597 -20.55 -13.05 21.24
N ILE A 598 -19.56 -13.56 20.52
CA ILE A 598 -18.29 -12.87 20.30
C ILE A 598 -18.48 -11.58 19.50
N ALA A 599 -19.33 -11.61 18.47
CA ALA A 599 -19.59 -10.46 17.62
C ALA A 599 -20.31 -9.32 18.35
N LEU A 600 -21.19 -9.64 19.30
CA LEU A 600 -22.12 -8.71 19.94
C LEU A 600 -21.96 -8.71 21.47
N PRO A 601 -20.81 -8.24 22.02
CA PRO A 601 -20.60 -8.15 23.46
C PRO A 601 -21.57 -7.13 24.08
N ASP A 602 -22.24 -7.48 25.18
CA ASP A 602 -23.17 -6.60 25.92
C ASP A 602 -24.21 -5.89 25.03
N ASP A 603 -24.72 -6.59 23.99
CA ASP A 603 -25.59 -6.02 22.96
C ASP A 603 -25.00 -4.80 22.21
N GLY A 604 -23.68 -4.67 22.16
CA GLY A 604 -22.94 -3.71 21.35
C GLY A 604 -22.36 -4.29 20.06
N VAL A 605 -21.33 -3.64 19.53
CA VAL A 605 -20.52 -4.14 18.40
C VAL A 605 -19.08 -4.36 18.85
N ARG A 606 -18.48 -5.45 18.39
CA ARG A 606 -17.04 -5.67 18.46
C ARG A 606 -16.35 -4.89 17.33
N PRO A 607 -15.36 -4.03 17.62
CA PRO A 607 -14.62 -3.33 16.57
C PRO A 607 -13.61 -4.26 15.89
N THR A 608 -13.47 -4.15 14.57
CA THR A 608 -12.28 -4.59 13.87
C THR A 608 -11.10 -3.73 14.33
N THR A 609 -9.99 -4.38 14.68
CA THR A 609 -8.79 -3.71 15.20
C THR A 609 -7.58 -4.04 14.32
N GLY A 610 -6.43 -3.42 14.57
CA GLY A 610 -5.19 -3.78 13.89
C GLY A 610 -5.08 -3.26 12.46
N TYR A 611 -4.51 -4.08 11.59
CA TYR A 611 -3.91 -3.65 10.33
C TYR A 611 -4.91 -3.59 9.16
N SER A 612 -5.97 -2.79 9.25
CA SER A 612 -6.97 -2.71 8.17
C SER A 612 -7.67 -1.34 8.06
N HIS A 613 -8.55 -1.23 7.08
CA HIS A 613 -9.40 -0.06 6.82
C HIS A 613 -10.73 -0.02 7.55
N GLY A 614 -11.01 -1.06 8.35
CA GLY A 614 -12.27 -1.20 9.08
C GLY A 614 -12.64 0.05 9.90
N GLN A 615 -13.89 0.48 9.77
CA GLN A 615 -14.54 1.56 10.48
C GLN A 615 -15.72 1.03 11.28
N GLU A 616 -16.02 1.71 12.40
CA GLU A 616 -17.09 1.28 13.29
C GLU A 616 -18.48 1.28 12.62
N PHE A 617 -18.73 2.16 11.65
CA PHE A 617 -20.01 2.19 10.93
C PHE A 617 -20.30 0.87 10.21
N GLU A 618 -19.28 0.14 9.78
CA GLU A 618 -19.43 -1.17 9.13
C GLU A 618 -19.92 -2.23 10.12
N GLU A 619 -19.46 -2.15 11.36
CA GLU A 619 -19.84 -3.08 12.42
C GLU A 619 -21.30 -2.87 12.84
N TRP A 620 -21.74 -1.61 12.92
CA TRP A 620 -23.14 -1.27 13.13
C TRP A 620 -24.02 -1.65 11.94
N LEU A 621 -23.50 -1.52 10.71
CA LEU A 621 -24.17 -1.98 9.51
C LEU A 621 -24.35 -3.51 9.54
N ALA A 622 -23.31 -4.27 9.88
CA ALA A 622 -23.35 -5.72 10.00
C ALA A 622 -24.32 -6.19 11.10
N ARG A 623 -24.42 -5.45 12.21
CA ARG A 623 -25.41 -5.67 13.28
C ARG A 623 -26.86 -5.40 12.83
N GLY A 624 -27.07 -4.64 11.76
CA GLY A 624 -28.38 -4.25 11.25
C GLY A 624 -28.93 -2.94 11.82
N ASN A 625 -28.12 -2.15 12.55
CA ASN A 625 -28.51 -0.82 13.02
C ASN A 625 -28.09 0.25 11.99
N ILE A 626 -28.91 0.37 10.95
CA ILE A 626 -28.64 1.24 9.79
C ILE A 626 -28.50 2.71 10.21
N GLU A 627 -29.32 3.20 11.14
CA GLU A 627 -29.28 4.62 11.54
C GLU A 627 -27.98 4.97 12.29
N LYS A 628 -27.51 4.08 13.19
CA LYS A 628 -26.21 4.28 13.84
C LYS A 628 -25.05 4.20 12.85
N ALA A 629 -25.11 3.27 11.90
CA ALA A 629 -24.13 3.17 10.83
C ALA A 629 -24.09 4.44 9.97
N LYS A 630 -25.24 4.99 9.57
CA LYS A 630 -25.34 6.24 8.82
C LYS A 630 -24.72 7.41 9.56
N GLN A 631 -25.05 7.58 10.86
CA GLN A 631 -24.47 8.64 11.69
C GLN A 631 -22.94 8.59 11.64
N LEU A 632 -22.34 7.42 11.90
CA LEU A 632 -20.90 7.25 11.93
C LEU A 632 -20.25 7.37 10.54
N ALA A 633 -20.92 6.90 9.49
CA ALA A 633 -20.46 7.04 8.11
C ALA A 633 -20.48 8.50 7.63
N ASP A 634 -21.46 9.30 8.06
CA ASP A 634 -21.54 10.72 7.73
C ASP A 634 -20.42 11.51 8.42
N GLU A 635 -20.14 11.19 9.69
CA GLU A 635 -18.98 11.73 10.40
C GLU A 635 -17.65 11.33 9.72
N TYR A 636 -17.57 10.10 9.21
CA TYR A 636 -16.40 9.62 8.46
C TYR A 636 -16.22 10.38 7.14
N LEU A 637 -17.29 10.54 6.34
CA LEU A 637 -17.28 11.30 5.09
C LEU A 637 -16.79 12.74 5.34
N ALA A 638 -17.32 13.41 6.35
CA ALA A 638 -16.91 14.77 6.70
C ALA A 638 -15.41 14.89 7.01
N ARG A 639 -14.86 13.91 7.73
CA ARG A 639 -13.46 13.90 8.19
C ARG A 639 -12.46 13.44 7.13
N HIS A 640 -12.79 12.41 6.36
CA HIS A 640 -11.81 11.69 5.52
C HIS A 640 -12.02 11.86 4.01
N VAL A 641 -13.22 12.26 3.58
CA VAL A 641 -13.53 12.47 2.16
C VAL A 641 -13.65 13.97 1.86
N LEU A 642 -14.56 14.66 2.54
CA LEU A 642 -14.86 16.08 2.26
C LEU A 642 -13.74 17.02 2.75
N THR A 643 -13.00 16.62 3.77
CA THR A 643 -11.86 17.37 4.28
C THR A 643 -10.56 16.81 3.70
N ALA A 644 -9.84 17.61 2.92
CA ALA A 644 -8.56 17.21 2.35
C ALA A 644 -7.46 17.14 3.43
N PRO A 645 -6.80 15.98 3.64
CA PRO A 645 -5.70 15.87 4.59
C PRO A 645 -4.50 16.72 4.17
N ARG A 646 -3.84 17.34 5.14
CA ARG A 646 -2.64 18.18 4.94
C ARG A 646 -1.33 17.52 5.40
N ALA A 647 -1.41 16.61 6.36
CA ALA A 647 -0.23 15.93 6.89
C ALA A 647 0.40 15.04 5.81
N GLU A 648 1.70 15.25 5.58
CA GLU A 648 2.51 14.38 4.74
C GLU A 648 2.52 12.94 5.30
N ILE A 649 2.44 11.94 4.43
CA ILE A 649 2.66 10.54 4.78
C ILE A 649 4.05 10.18 4.27
N GLY A 650 4.87 9.56 5.13
CA GLY A 650 6.12 8.96 4.68
C GLY A 650 5.89 7.75 3.75
N PRO A 651 6.95 7.17 3.16
CA PRO A 651 6.83 6.06 2.22
C PRO A 651 6.55 4.68 2.88
N GLN A 652 6.49 4.62 4.21
CA GLN A 652 6.31 3.35 4.93
C GLN A 652 4.89 2.78 4.85
N PRO A 653 3.81 3.56 5.07
CA PRO A 653 2.48 2.98 5.20
C PRO A 653 1.97 2.35 3.90
N PHE A 654 1.04 1.41 4.02
CA PHE A 654 0.47 0.73 2.85
C PHE A 654 -0.42 1.70 2.09
N PHE A 655 -0.28 1.70 0.76
CA PHE A 655 -1.02 2.62 -0.08
C PHE A 655 -2.53 2.37 0.00
N ASN A 656 -2.91 1.10 -0.20
CA ASN A 656 -4.30 0.65 -0.18
C ASN A 656 -4.95 0.80 1.20
N LEU A 657 -4.12 1.09 2.22
CA LEU A 657 -4.60 1.53 3.50
C LEU A 657 -4.46 3.07 3.63
N THR A 658 -3.40 3.55 4.26
CA THR A 658 -3.28 4.92 4.78
C THR A 658 -3.47 6.07 3.79
N PHE A 659 -3.27 5.84 2.49
CA PHE A 659 -3.39 6.89 1.48
C PHE A 659 -4.87 7.11 1.12
N VAL A 660 -5.65 6.06 0.94
CA VAL A 660 -7.05 6.16 0.49
C VAL A 660 -8.03 6.15 1.68
N PRO A 661 -9.24 6.72 1.58
CA PRO A 661 -10.29 6.49 2.58
C PRO A 661 -10.82 5.05 2.47
N ASP A 662 -11.58 4.57 3.46
CA ASP A 662 -12.33 3.30 3.44
C ASP A 662 -13.51 3.40 2.46
N TRP A 663 -13.20 3.26 1.18
CA TRP A 663 -14.16 3.37 0.10
C TRP A 663 -14.96 2.08 -0.07
N GLU A 664 -14.42 0.93 0.36
CA GLU A 664 -15.08 -0.36 0.39
C GLU A 664 -16.24 -0.37 1.41
N GLY A 665 -16.03 0.19 2.61
CA GLY A 665 -17.10 0.40 3.59
C GLY A 665 -18.17 1.37 3.11
N LEU A 666 -17.77 2.50 2.51
CA LEU A 666 -18.72 3.45 1.92
C LEU A 666 -19.54 2.84 0.77
N LEU A 667 -18.93 2.00 -0.07
CA LEU A 667 -19.64 1.27 -1.11
C LEU A 667 -20.72 0.37 -0.51
N ARG A 668 -20.42 -0.33 0.59
CA ARG A 668 -21.42 -1.15 1.30
C ARG A 668 -22.52 -0.33 1.94
N MET A 669 -22.21 0.86 2.48
CA MET A 669 -23.22 1.79 2.97
C MET A 669 -24.17 2.19 1.83
N TYR A 670 -23.65 2.49 0.64
CA TYR A 670 -24.49 2.75 -0.53
C TYR A 670 -25.38 1.55 -0.87
N GLU A 671 -24.83 0.34 -0.93
CA GLU A 671 -25.60 -0.85 -1.28
C GLU A 671 -26.71 -1.17 -0.27
N ALA A 672 -26.49 -0.87 1.01
CA ALA A 672 -27.47 -1.08 2.06
C ALA A 672 -28.56 0.01 2.13
N THR A 673 -28.25 1.23 1.68
CA THR A 673 -29.12 2.41 1.90
C THR A 673 -29.67 3.05 0.63
N GLY A 674 -29.01 2.85 -0.52
CA GLY A 674 -29.27 3.56 -1.77
C GLY A 674 -28.83 5.02 -1.77
N GLU A 675 -28.19 5.53 -0.70
CA GLU A 675 -27.93 6.96 -0.55
C GLU A 675 -26.66 7.40 -1.32
N LYS A 676 -26.86 8.28 -2.30
CA LYS A 676 -25.82 8.71 -3.26
C LYS A 676 -24.54 9.26 -2.60
N ARG A 677 -24.64 9.92 -1.43
CA ARG A 677 -23.46 10.47 -0.74
C ARG A 677 -22.40 9.41 -0.39
N TYR A 678 -22.84 8.19 -0.08
CA TYR A 678 -21.92 7.08 0.20
C TYR A 678 -21.29 6.54 -1.09
N LEU A 679 -22.05 6.49 -2.20
CA LEU A 679 -21.50 6.16 -3.52
C LEU A 679 -20.47 7.18 -3.96
N ASP A 680 -20.74 8.48 -3.79
CA ASP A 680 -19.81 9.55 -4.15
C ASP A 680 -18.51 9.47 -3.34
N GLY A 681 -18.60 9.17 -2.04
CA GLY A 681 -17.42 8.92 -1.21
C GLY A 681 -16.64 7.66 -1.61
N ALA A 682 -17.34 6.59 -1.99
CA ALA A 682 -16.71 5.38 -2.49
C ALA A 682 -15.99 5.61 -3.84
N VAL A 683 -16.64 6.31 -4.78
CA VAL A 683 -16.06 6.73 -6.07
C VAL A 683 -14.82 7.59 -5.84
N PHE A 684 -14.88 8.52 -4.91
CA PHE A 684 -13.76 9.38 -4.57
C PHE A 684 -12.54 8.56 -4.11
N GLY A 685 -12.70 7.67 -3.13
CA GLY A 685 -11.59 6.86 -2.62
C GLY A 685 -11.08 5.83 -3.63
N ALA A 686 -11.97 5.21 -4.40
CA ALA A 686 -11.60 4.29 -5.48
C ALA A 686 -10.74 4.99 -6.56
N ARG A 687 -11.06 6.24 -6.91
CA ARG A 687 -10.24 7.04 -7.85
C ARG A 687 -8.87 7.38 -7.28
N GLN A 688 -8.75 7.59 -5.98
CA GLN A 688 -7.44 7.74 -5.33
C GLN A 688 -6.62 6.44 -5.43
N LEU A 689 -7.26 5.29 -5.20
CA LEU A 689 -6.64 3.97 -5.37
C LEU A 689 -6.15 3.74 -6.80
N MET A 690 -6.92 4.14 -7.82
CA MET A 690 -6.51 4.00 -9.22
C MET A 690 -5.15 4.65 -9.52
N THR A 691 -4.77 5.70 -8.78
CA THR A 691 -3.48 6.37 -8.98
C THR A 691 -2.27 5.50 -8.57
N SER A 692 -2.44 4.43 -7.78
CA SER A 692 -1.36 3.48 -7.47
C SER A 692 -1.16 2.38 -8.51
N VAL A 693 -2.09 2.26 -9.46
CA VAL A 693 -2.04 1.24 -10.51
C VAL A 693 -1.20 1.75 -11.67
N TRP A 694 -0.31 0.89 -12.17
CA TRP A 694 0.61 1.21 -13.26
C TRP A 694 -0.12 1.38 -14.58
N THR A 695 0.00 2.55 -15.21
CA THR A 695 -0.55 2.86 -16.54
C THR A 695 0.53 2.97 -17.62
N GLN A 696 1.79 2.83 -17.23
CA GLN A 696 2.98 2.93 -18.09
C GLN A 696 3.85 1.67 -17.99
N PRO A 697 4.71 1.40 -18.99
CA PRO A 697 4.84 2.09 -20.29
C PRO A 697 3.71 1.74 -21.27
N ILE A 698 3.66 2.41 -22.43
CA ILE A 698 2.78 1.98 -23.54
C ILE A 698 3.19 0.57 -23.96
N ILE A 699 2.22 -0.35 -24.00
CA ILE A 699 2.44 -1.73 -24.43
C ILE A 699 2.54 -1.77 -25.97
N PRO A 700 3.67 -2.24 -26.55
CA PRO A 700 3.80 -2.35 -28.00
C PRO A 700 2.91 -3.50 -28.53
N PRO A 701 2.36 -3.39 -29.75
CA PRO A 701 1.56 -4.45 -30.39
C PRO A 701 2.45 -5.55 -31.01
N THR A 702 3.56 -5.89 -30.36
CA THR A 702 4.55 -6.88 -30.83
C THR A 702 4.75 -7.96 -29.79
N ASN A 703 5.39 -9.05 -30.19
CA ASN A 703 5.94 -9.97 -29.21
C ASN A 703 7.24 -9.43 -28.61
N ILE A 704 7.53 -9.84 -27.39
CA ILE A 704 8.81 -9.64 -26.72
C ILE A 704 9.43 -11.00 -26.41
N MET A 705 10.71 -10.99 -26.09
CA MET A 705 11.38 -12.15 -25.53
C MET A 705 11.31 -12.11 -24.00
N VAL A 706 10.78 -13.14 -23.36
CA VAL A 706 10.89 -13.32 -21.90
C VAL A 706 12.19 -14.06 -21.63
N SER A 707 13.09 -13.43 -20.85
CA SER A 707 14.44 -13.93 -20.60
C SER A 707 14.44 -15.26 -19.83
N ALA A 708 15.43 -16.10 -20.11
CA ALA A 708 15.68 -17.28 -19.28
C ALA A 708 16.10 -16.93 -17.84
N GLU A 709 16.67 -15.76 -17.63
CA GLU A 709 17.02 -15.21 -16.32
C GLU A 709 15.89 -14.32 -15.80
N VAL A 710 14.69 -14.89 -15.62
CA VAL A 710 13.54 -14.15 -15.06
C VAL A 710 13.93 -13.47 -13.75
N SER A 711 13.73 -12.16 -13.63
CA SER A 711 13.98 -11.44 -12.38
C SER A 711 13.05 -11.95 -11.29
N SER A 712 13.58 -12.16 -10.10
CA SER A 712 12.79 -12.66 -8.97
C SER A 712 13.22 -11.99 -7.66
N PRO A 713 12.33 -11.87 -6.67
CA PRO A 713 12.72 -11.39 -5.35
C PRO A 713 13.82 -12.28 -4.77
N SER A 714 14.81 -11.75 -4.04
CA SER A 714 15.95 -12.56 -3.57
C SER A 714 15.71 -13.31 -2.26
N HIS A 715 14.68 -12.93 -1.49
CA HIS A 715 14.46 -13.47 -0.15
C HIS A 715 14.02 -14.95 -0.17
N ILE A 716 14.54 -15.74 0.77
CA ILE A 716 14.13 -17.13 1.03
C ILE A 716 13.39 -17.13 2.37
N TRP A 717 12.12 -17.50 2.33
CA TRP A 717 11.20 -17.37 3.45
C TRP A 717 11.15 -18.62 4.34
N TRP A 718 10.47 -18.52 5.47
CA TRP A 718 10.20 -19.66 6.36
C TRP A 718 9.03 -20.51 5.86
N LYS A 719 9.13 -21.81 6.11
CA LYS A 719 8.02 -22.76 6.02
C LYS A 719 8.12 -23.67 7.25
N GLY A 720 7.45 -23.26 8.32
CA GLY A 720 7.66 -23.87 9.64
C GLY A 720 9.09 -23.61 10.12
N PRO A 721 9.88 -24.67 10.43
CA PRO A 721 11.23 -24.53 10.96
C PRO A 721 12.30 -24.31 9.89
N GLU A 722 11.97 -24.49 8.61
CA GLU A 722 12.94 -24.49 7.51
C GLU A 722 12.84 -23.22 6.66
N LYS A 723 13.98 -22.78 6.11
CA LYS A 723 13.98 -21.81 5.01
C LYS A 723 13.69 -22.54 3.70
N PHE A 724 12.65 -22.11 3.00
CA PHE A 724 12.17 -22.75 1.80
C PHE A 724 11.83 -21.75 0.71
N ARG A 725 12.16 -22.12 -0.53
CA ARG A 725 11.69 -21.44 -1.73
C ARG A 725 11.58 -22.45 -2.88
N LEU A 726 10.40 -22.52 -3.48
CA LEU A 726 10.09 -23.52 -4.50
C LEU A 726 11.01 -23.34 -5.72
N GLY A 727 11.73 -24.39 -6.11
CA GLY A 727 12.66 -24.37 -7.23
C GLY A 727 13.94 -23.55 -7.01
N PHE A 728 14.35 -23.31 -5.75
CA PHE A 728 15.61 -22.62 -5.42
C PHE A 728 16.69 -23.58 -4.89
N PRO A 729 17.98 -23.43 -5.25
CA PRO A 729 18.50 -22.49 -6.25
C PRO A 729 17.99 -22.84 -7.66
N ARG A 730 17.82 -21.82 -8.50
CA ARG A 730 17.37 -22.02 -9.89
C ARG A 730 18.38 -22.85 -10.67
N ARG A 731 17.87 -23.69 -11.57
CA ARG A 731 18.63 -24.52 -12.50
C ARG A 731 18.45 -23.99 -13.93
N PRO A 732 19.45 -24.18 -14.82
CA PRO A 732 19.28 -23.90 -16.23
C PRO A 732 18.05 -24.61 -16.81
N GLY A 733 17.21 -23.88 -17.53
CA GLY A 733 15.98 -24.41 -18.13
C GLY A 733 14.71 -24.28 -17.28
N ASP A 734 14.81 -23.85 -16.01
CA ASP A 734 13.64 -23.65 -15.14
C ASP A 734 12.67 -22.56 -15.66
N ALA A 735 13.18 -21.62 -16.44
CA ALA A 735 12.39 -20.64 -17.18
C ALA A 735 13.00 -20.52 -18.59
N PRO A 736 12.55 -21.29 -19.59
CA PRO A 736 13.13 -21.23 -20.92
C PRO A 736 12.77 -19.90 -21.61
N GLU A 737 13.76 -19.33 -22.30
CA GLU A 737 13.54 -18.14 -23.12
C GLU A 737 12.57 -18.44 -24.27
N HIS A 738 11.56 -17.60 -24.44
CA HIS A 738 10.59 -17.72 -25.52
C HIS A 738 9.84 -16.41 -25.79
N SER A 739 9.18 -16.36 -26.94
CA SER A 739 8.49 -15.17 -27.42
C SER A 739 7.01 -15.16 -27.04
N VAL A 740 6.54 -14.05 -26.46
CA VAL A 740 5.13 -13.85 -26.08
C VAL A 740 4.65 -12.45 -26.45
N PRO A 741 3.35 -12.23 -26.73
CA PRO A 741 2.78 -10.89 -26.86
C PRO A 741 3.11 -9.99 -25.66
N ALA A 742 3.58 -8.77 -25.91
CA ALA A 742 4.08 -7.86 -24.86
C ALA A 742 3.07 -7.59 -23.72
N TRP A 743 1.78 -7.59 -24.04
CA TRP A 743 0.73 -7.34 -23.06
C TRP A 743 0.64 -8.42 -21.97
N ILE A 744 1.05 -9.66 -22.27
CA ILE A 744 0.96 -10.79 -21.34
C ILE A 744 1.83 -10.55 -20.09
N PRO A 745 3.17 -10.41 -20.20
CA PRO A 745 4.04 -10.21 -19.05
C PRO A 745 4.07 -8.75 -18.55
N SER A 746 3.29 -7.84 -19.15
CA SER A 746 3.32 -6.41 -18.83
C SER A 746 2.92 -6.13 -17.37
N ASN A 747 3.62 -5.17 -16.77
CA ASN A 747 3.34 -4.61 -15.46
C ASN A 747 2.09 -3.70 -15.44
N VAL A 748 1.71 -3.16 -16.59
CA VAL A 748 0.57 -2.25 -16.77
C VAL A 748 -0.69 -2.90 -16.23
N GLY A 749 -1.31 -2.27 -15.24
CA GLY A 749 -2.48 -2.73 -14.50
C GLY A 749 -2.21 -3.37 -13.14
N LEU A 750 -0.96 -3.57 -12.74
CA LEU A 750 -0.64 -4.01 -11.38
C LEU A 750 -0.53 -2.82 -10.43
N GLY A 751 -0.86 -3.05 -9.16
CA GLY A 751 -0.61 -2.10 -8.06
C GLY A 751 0.68 -2.43 -7.30
N PHE A 752 0.90 -1.71 -6.20
CA PHE A 752 1.96 -1.98 -5.23
C PHE A 752 1.42 -1.95 -3.81
N GLU A 753 2.26 -2.37 -2.86
CA GLU A 753 1.88 -2.53 -1.47
C GLU A 753 2.20 -1.29 -0.61
N GLN A 754 3.50 -1.03 -0.40
CA GLN A 754 4.02 0.18 0.24
C GLN A 754 4.99 0.86 -0.73
N PRO A 755 5.12 2.19 -0.71
CA PRO A 755 6.17 2.87 -1.45
C PRO A 755 7.57 2.35 -1.07
N VAL A 756 7.82 2.07 0.21
CA VAL A 756 9.14 1.60 0.68
C VAL A 756 9.47 0.14 0.28
N THR A 757 8.47 -0.75 0.20
CA THR A 757 8.70 -2.15 -0.22
C THR A 757 8.70 -2.34 -1.73
N TYR A 758 8.26 -1.32 -2.47
CA TYR A 758 8.27 -1.32 -3.93
C TYR A 758 9.68 -1.51 -4.50
N TYR A 759 10.75 -1.00 -3.87
CA TYR A 759 12.11 -1.30 -4.31
C TYR A 759 12.87 -2.16 -3.33
N ARG A 760 13.45 -3.24 -3.83
CA ARG A 760 14.47 -4.04 -3.15
C ARG A 760 15.85 -3.65 -3.69
N ARG A 761 16.90 -3.82 -2.88
CA ARG A 761 18.24 -3.33 -3.21
C ARG A 761 18.78 -3.89 -4.53
N ASP A 762 18.33 -5.07 -4.93
CA ASP A 762 18.85 -5.95 -5.97
C ASP A 762 17.86 -6.29 -7.10
N SER A 763 16.66 -5.71 -7.13
CA SER A 763 15.63 -6.01 -8.13
C SER A 763 15.00 -4.77 -8.78
N GLY A 764 14.23 -4.98 -9.86
CA GLY A 764 13.27 -4.00 -10.35
C GLY A 764 12.11 -3.75 -9.36
N GLY A 765 11.16 -2.91 -9.74
CA GLY A 765 10.03 -2.52 -8.91
C GLY A 765 9.09 -3.68 -8.57
N ALA A 766 8.81 -3.92 -7.29
CA ALA A 766 7.97 -4.99 -6.78
C ALA A 766 6.49 -4.59 -6.81
N MET A 767 5.75 -5.19 -7.74
CA MET A 767 4.29 -5.01 -7.86
C MET A 767 3.56 -6.22 -7.28
N ILE A 768 2.28 -6.07 -6.96
CA ILE A 768 1.48 -7.12 -6.35
C ILE A 768 0.43 -7.70 -7.30
N TYR A 769 0.26 -9.02 -7.28
CA TYR A 769 -0.88 -9.69 -7.93
C TYR A 769 -2.17 -9.61 -7.09
N GLN A 770 -2.04 -9.33 -5.79
CA GLN A 770 -3.15 -9.29 -4.84
C GLN A 770 -4.01 -8.04 -5.02
N SER A 771 -5.07 -8.17 -5.81
CA SER A 771 -5.89 -7.06 -6.31
C SER A 771 -7.31 -7.08 -5.72
N ALA A 772 -7.42 -7.15 -4.40
CA ALA A 772 -8.68 -7.31 -3.68
C ALA A 772 -9.74 -6.23 -4.01
N TRP A 773 -9.32 -5.09 -4.55
CA TRP A 773 -10.20 -4.01 -5.02
C TRP A 773 -10.96 -4.30 -6.33
N ALA A 774 -10.48 -5.24 -7.16
CA ALA A 774 -11.00 -5.46 -8.51
C ALA A 774 -12.51 -5.79 -8.57
N PRO A 775 -13.07 -6.64 -7.70
CA PRO A 775 -14.52 -6.90 -7.68
C PRO A 775 -15.35 -5.64 -7.36
N ASN A 776 -14.85 -4.79 -6.46
CA ASN A 776 -15.54 -3.55 -6.10
C ASN A 776 -15.45 -2.50 -7.21
N PHE A 777 -14.39 -2.50 -8.02
CA PHE A 777 -14.37 -1.71 -9.26
C PHE A 777 -15.44 -2.16 -10.26
N LEU A 778 -15.69 -3.47 -10.43
CA LEU A 778 -16.80 -3.93 -11.27
C LEU A 778 -18.17 -3.44 -10.74
N ARG A 779 -18.34 -3.38 -9.42
CA ARG A 779 -19.56 -2.83 -8.79
C ARG A 779 -19.70 -1.33 -9.03
N LEU A 780 -18.62 -0.57 -8.87
CA LEU A 780 -18.62 0.86 -9.18
C LEU A 780 -18.93 1.10 -10.67
N ALA A 781 -18.38 0.31 -11.58
CA ALA A 781 -18.74 0.38 -13.00
C ALA A 781 -20.25 0.15 -13.21
N ALA A 782 -20.84 -0.83 -12.52
CA ALA A 782 -22.28 -1.11 -12.59
C ALA A 782 -23.14 0.04 -12.03
N TYR A 783 -22.72 0.65 -10.91
CA TYR A 783 -23.50 1.70 -10.23
C TYR A 783 -23.35 3.08 -10.84
N THR A 784 -22.20 3.37 -11.44
CA THR A 784 -21.89 4.72 -11.97
C THR A 784 -21.96 4.79 -13.49
N GLY A 785 -21.86 3.66 -14.19
CA GLY A 785 -21.66 3.61 -15.64
C GLY A 785 -20.24 3.99 -16.10
N ASP A 786 -19.34 4.36 -15.18
CA ASP A 786 -17.95 4.67 -15.47
C ASP A 786 -17.18 3.37 -15.76
N ARG A 787 -17.03 3.06 -17.06
CA ARG A 787 -16.35 1.86 -17.56
C ARG A 787 -14.88 1.78 -17.18
N MET A 788 -14.31 2.84 -16.62
CA MET A 788 -12.90 2.85 -16.27
C MET A 788 -12.60 2.07 -15.01
N PHE A 789 -13.54 1.98 -14.08
CA PHE A 789 -13.41 1.00 -13.00
C PHE A 789 -13.32 -0.42 -13.57
N GLU A 790 -14.14 -0.77 -14.56
CA GLU A 790 -14.07 -2.06 -15.24
C GLU A 790 -12.72 -2.26 -15.95
N THR A 791 -12.21 -1.27 -16.67
CA THR A 791 -10.87 -1.37 -17.30
C THR A 791 -9.76 -1.66 -16.28
N TYR A 792 -9.78 -1.01 -15.11
CA TYR A 792 -8.79 -1.27 -14.06
C TYR A 792 -8.97 -2.66 -13.44
N ALA A 793 -10.21 -3.09 -13.18
CA ALA A 793 -10.50 -4.42 -12.68
C ALA A 793 -9.98 -5.50 -13.63
N ARG A 794 -10.21 -5.34 -14.93
CA ARG A 794 -9.79 -6.31 -15.96
C ARG A 794 -8.27 -6.35 -16.10
N ASN A 795 -7.62 -5.19 -16.18
CA ASN A 795 -6.18 -5.10 -16.36
C ASN A 795 -5.37 -5.69 -15.19
N THR A 796 -5.90 -5.68 -13.97
CA THR A 796 -5.23 -6.26 -12.80
C THR A 796 -5.52 -7.76 -12.61
N THR A 797 -6.50 -8.32 -13.33
CA THR A 797 -6.99 -9.68 -13.08
C THR A 797 -6.81 -10.64 -14.27
N LEU A 798 -7.30 -10.29 -15.45
CA LEU A 798 -7.45 -11.26 -16.54
C LEU A 798 -6.11 -11.60 -17.21
N GLY A 799 -5.91 -12.87 -17.53
CA GLY A 799 -4.75 -13.33 -18.30
C GLY A 799 -3.40 -13.13 -17.62
N ARG A 800 -3.36 -13.15 -16.28
CA ARG A 800 -2.14 -12.99 -15.49
C ARG A 800 -1.69 -14.27 -14.79
N TRP A 801 -2.62 -15.17 -14.49
CA TRP A 801 -2.32 -16.43 -13.82
C TRP A 801 -3.32 -17.53 -14.15
N ALA A 802 -2.87 -18.77 -13.98
CA ALA A 802 -3.66 -19.98 -14.12
C ALA A 802 -3.87 -20.72 -12.79
N ASN A 803 -3.18 -20.33 -11.74
CA ASN A 803 -3.31 -20.78 -10.35
C ASN A 803 -2.77 -19.66 -9.45
N TYR A 804 -2.56 -19.88 -8.16
CA TYR A 804 -2.00 -18.85 -7.28
C TYR A 804 -0.65 -18.34 -7.81
N PRO A 805 -0.54 -17.03 -8.12
CA PRO A 805 0.63 -16.51 -8.82
C PRO A 805 1.77 -16.10 -7.90
N GLY A 806 1.69 -16.35 -6.59
CA GLY A 806 2.54 -15.69 -5.60
C GLY A 806 2.08 -14.25 -5.35
N TYR A 807 2.98 -13.42 -4.81
CA TYR A 807 2.62 -12.11 -4.27
C TYR A 807 3.35 -10.94 -4.95
N TYR A 808 4.68 -10.86 -4.88
CA TYR A 808 5.49 -9.80 -5.48
C TYR A 808 6.13 -10.20 -6.80
N VAL A 809 5.79 -9.53 -7.90
CA VAL A 809 6.48 -9.66 -9.19
C VAL A 809 7.45 -8.50 -9.41
N VAL A 810 8.65 -8.79 -9.94
CA VAL A 810 9.74 -7.81 -10.11
C VAL A 810 10.34 -7.81 -11.52
N GLY A 811 9.66 -8.40 -12.49
CA GLY A 811 10.12 -8.53 -13.86
C GLY A 811 9.05 -9.03 -14.81
N LEU A 812 9.32 -8.90 -16.11
CA LEU A 812 8.46 -9.44 -17.16
C LEU A 812 8.50 -10.97 -17.09
N THR A 813 7.36 -11.60 -16.80
CA THR A 813 7.24 -13.05 -16.70
C THR A 813 5.82 -13.50 -17.02
N ASP A 814 5.71 -14.70 -17.57
CA ASP A 814 4.46 -15.39 -17.89
C ASP A 814 4.34 -16.74 -17.15
N LEU A 815 5.34 -17.11 -16.33
CA LEU A 815 5.35 -18.38 -15.58
C LEU A 815 4.06 -18.63 -14.76
N PRO A 816 3.42 -17.63 -14.13
CA PRO A 816 2.16 -17.84 -13.43
C PRO A 816 0.98 -18.29 -14.31
N LEU A 817 1.08 -18.20 -15.64
CA LEU A 817 0.09 -18.76 -16.57
C LEU A 817 0.14 -20.28 -16.69
N ASN A 818 1.15 -20.93 -16.12
CA ASN A 818 1.16 -22.37 -15.96
C ASN A 818 0.33 -22.77 -14.72
N PRO A 819 -0.74 -23.59 -14.84
CA PRO A 819 -1.54 -24.00 -13.69
C PRO A 819 -0.75 -24.83 -12.66
N ARG A 820 0.41 -25.39 -13.06
CA ARG A 820 1.33 -26.12 -12.20
C ARG A 820 2.35 -25.23 -11.49
N TYR A 821 2.42 -23.93 -11.79
CA TYR A 821 3.40 -22.99 -11.23
C TYR A 821 3.59 -23.11 -9.70
N PRO A 822 2.55 -23.09 -8.85
CA PRO A 822 2.72 -23.19 -7.39
C PRO A 822 3.16 -24.57 -6.89
N TYR A 823 3.24 -25.58 -7.76
CA TYR A 823 3.71 -26.94 -7.43
C TYR A 823 5.13 -27.20 -7.91
N VAL A 824 5.55 -26.58 -9.02
CA VAL A 824 6.82 -26.89 -9.70
C VAL A 824 7.83 -25.74 -9.67
N GLY A 825 7.35 -24.50 -9.55
CA GLY A 825 8.19 -23.31 -9.61
C GLY A 825 8.83 -23.09 -11.00
N PRO A 826 9.98 -22.41 -11.07
CA PRO A 826 10.66 -21.76 -9.95
C PRO A 826 9.82 -20.60 -9.40
N ASP A 827 9.84 -20.39 -8.09
CA ASP A 827 9.15 -19.25 -7.47
C ASP A 827 9.84 -17.92 -7.85
N VAL A 828 9.25 -17.22 -8.83
CA VAL A 828 9.71 -15.91 -9.30
C VAL A 828 8.93 -14.74 -8.69
N SER A 829 7.94 -15.02 -7.84
CA SER A 829 6.96 -14.03 -7.37
C SER A 829 6.69 -14.03 -5.86
N CYS A 830 7.44 -14.81 -5.08
CA CYS A 830 7.20 -15.12 -3.67
C CYS A 830 5.85 -15.81 -3.40
N ILE A 831 5.87 -17.11 -3.13
CA ILE A 831 4.69 -17.85 -2.67
C ILE A 831 4.42 -17.56 -1.18
N TYR A 832 3.43 -16.70 -0.93
CA TYR A 832 2.86 -16.48 0.41
C TYR A 832 1.70 -17.45 0.64
N TYR A 833 1.91 -18.52 1.42
CA TYR A 833 0.88 -19.54 1.67
C TYR A 833 -0.39 -18.97 2.32
N HIS A 834 -0.24 -18.14 3.34
CA HIS A 834 -1.36 -17.45 4.01
C HIS A 834 -2.07 -16.40 3.13
N HIS A 835 -1.54 -16.07 1.95
CA HIS A 835 -2.20 -15.19 0.97
C HIS A 835 -3.01 -15.96 -0.10
N ILE A 836 -2.92 -17.29 -0.16
CA ILE A 836 -3.69 -18.10 -1.12
C ILE A 836 -5.21 -17.93 -0.89
N LEU A 837 -5.66 -18.02 0.36
CA LEU A 837 -7.08 -17.88 0.71
C LEU A 837 -7.67 -16.50 0.37
N PRO A 838 -7.05 -15.36 0.75
CA PRO A 838 -7.57 -14.07 0.33
C PRO A 838 -7.49 -13.88 -1.19
N HIS A 839 -6.47 -14.41 -1.87
CA HIS A 839 -6.38 -14.34 -3.33
C HIS A 839 -7.54 -15.07 -4.03
N LEU A 840 -7.82 -16.28 -3.56
CA LEU A 840 -8.95 -17.09 -4.03
C LEU A 840 -10.30 -16.42 -3.73
N ALA A 841 -10.45 -15.83 -2.55
CA ALA A 841 -11.69 -15.16 -2.14
C ALA A 841 -12.08 -14.04 -3.11
N TRP A 842 -11.16 -13.10 -3.38
CA TRP A 842 -11.46 -12.00 -4.29
C TRP A 842 -11.56 -12.47 -5.74
N THR A 843 -10.89 -13.55 -6.14
CA THR A 843 -11.03 -14.13 -7.49
C THR A 843 -12.45 -14.68 -7.72
N ILE A 844 -13.01 -15.40 -6.75
CA ILE A 844 -14.41 -15.85 -6.80
C ILE A 844 -15.34 -14.63 -6.78
N ASP A 845 -15.04 -13.63 -5.96
CA ASP A 845 -15.83 -12.40 -5.91
C ASP A 845 -15.83 -11.62 -7.24
N TYR A 846 -14.71 -11.58 -7.94
CA TYR A 846 -14.61 -10.98 -9.27
C TYR A 846 -15.59 -11.66 -10.24
N LEU A 847 -15.60 -13.00 -10.29
CA LEU A 847 -16.49 -13.75 -11.18
C LEU A 847 -17.97 -13.46 -10.89
N VAL A 848 -18.35 -13.35 -9.61
CA VAL A 848 -19.74 -13.02 -9.21
C VAL A 848 -20.07 -11.57 -9.53
N ALA A 849 -19.15 -10.63 -9.29
CA ALA A 849 -19.32 -9.22 -9.63
C ALA A 849 -19.43 -9.00 -11.15
N GLU A 850 -18.66 -9.74 -11.95
CA GLU A 850 -18.73 -9.75 -13.41
C GLU A 850 -20.09 -10.25 -13.91
N ALA A 851 -20.61 -11.35 -13.37
CA ALA A 851 -21.94 -11.84 -13.70
C ALA A 851 -23.03 -10.81 -13.37
N ALA A 852 -22.91 -10.11 -12.24
CA ALA A 852 -23.83 -9.05 -11.85
C ALA A 852 -23.74 -7.84 -12.81
N LEU A 853 -22.53 -7.39 -13.15
CA LEU A 853 -22.29 -6.30 -14.10
C LEU A 853 -22.86 -6.62 -15.49
N LEU A 854 -22.51 -7.78 -16.06
CA LEU A 854 -22.92 -8.19 -17.40
C LEU A 854 -24.43 -8.51 -17.51
N SER A 855 -25.07 -8.87 -16.41
CA SER A 855 -26.53 -9.10 -16.36
C SER A 855 -27.35 -7.85 -16.06
N GLY A 856 -26.72 -6.72 -15.71
CA GLY A 856 -27.40 -5.54 -15.19
C GLY A 856 -28.11 -5.81 -13.85
N GLY A 857 -27.49 -6.60 -12.96
CA GLY A 857 -28.03 -6.92 -11.64
C GLY A 857 -29.11 -8.01 -11.62
N LYS A 858 -29.33 -8.73 -12.72
CA LYS A 858 -30.29 -9.85 -12.79
C LYS A 858 -29.70 -11.16 -12.26
N ILE A 859 -28.39 -11.24 -12.12
CA ILE A 859 -27.68 -12.32 -11.43
C ILE A 859 -27.11 -11.75 -10.14
N THR A 860 -27.58 -12.25 -9.00
CA THR A 860 -27.20 -11.74 -7.67
C THR A 860 -27.16 -12.86 -6.66
N PHE A 861 -26.11 -12.89 -5.84
CA PHE A 861 -25.97 -13.85 -4.75
C PHE A 861 -25.68 -13.12 -3.44
N PRO A 862 -26.38 -13.47 -2.33
CA PRO A 862 -26.05 -12.91 -1.03
C PRO A 862 -24.61 -13.26 -0.62
N SER A 863 -23.94 -12.33 0.04
CA SER A 863 -22.56 -12.48 0.49
C SER A 863 -22.36 -12.02 1.93
N GLN A 864 -21.35 -12.58 2.60
CA GLN A 864 -20.74 -12.00 3.80
C GLN A 864 -19.48 -11.20 3.42
N ARG A 865 -18.99 -10.32 4.31
CA ARG A 865 -17.72 -9.60 4.10
C ARG A 865 -16.59 -10.30 4.83
N GLN A 866 -15.51 -10.56 4.11
CA GLN A 866 -14.21 -10.87 4.69
C GLN A 866 -13.37 -9.59 4.66
N HIS A 867 -12.99 -9.08 5.82
CA HIS A 867 -12.05 -7.96 5.98
C HIS A 867 -11.40 -8.00 7.37
N GLY A 868 -10.48 -7.08 7.66
CA GLY A 868 -9.83 -6.93 8.96
C GLY A 868 -8.35 -7.34 9.00
N TYR A 869 -7.81 -7.89 7.91
CA TYR A 869 -6.40 -8.19 7.76
C TYR A 869 -5.86 -7.56 6.47
N ALA A 870 -4.96 -6.58 6.62
CA ALA A 870 -4.47 -5.75 5.51
C ALA A 870 -5.63 -5.08 4.74
N TRP A 871 -5.45 -4.84 3.43
CA TRP A 871 -6.52 -4.41 2.51
C TRP A 871 -7.20 -5.62 1.85
N PHE A 872 -7.07 -6.82 2.43
CA PHE A 872 -7.70 -8.02 1.88
C PHE A 872 -9.19 -8.01 2.20
N ASP A 873 -9.91 -7.25 1.39
CA ASP A 873 -11.37 -7.10 1.44
C ASP A 873 -12.00 -7.93 0.33
N SER A 874 -12.97 -8.77 0.67
CA SER A 874 -13.66 -9.61 -0.33
C SER A 874 -15.06 -9.95 0.12
N ARG A 875 -15.93 -10.25 -0.84
CA ARG A 875 -17.16 -10.98 -0.55
C ARG A 875 -16.92 -12.49 -0.55
N VAL A 876 -17.58 -13.16 0.38
CA VAL A 876 -17.62 -14.62 0.45
C VAL A 876 -19.07 -15.10 0.38
N TYR A 877 -19.29 -16.28 -0.21
CA TYR A 877 -20.60 -16.75 -0.66
C TYR A 877 -20.98 -18.11 -0.05
N GLY A 878 -22.18 -18.61 -0.36
CA GLY A 878 -22.63 -19.96 0.02
C GLY A 878 -23.52 -20.03 1.27
N HIS A 879 -23.66 -18.95 2.04
CA HIS A 879 -24.52 -18.89 3.23
C HIS A 879 -26.02 -18.70 2.93
N ALA A 880 -26.42 -18.40 1.70
CA ALA A 880 -27.82 -18.25 1.27
C ALA A 880 -27.93 -18.39 -0.26
N PRO A 881 -29.12 -18.77 -0.79
CA PRO A 881 -29.33 -18.82 -2.23
C PRO A 881 -29.53 -17.41 -2.79
N GLY A 882 -29.22 -17.24 -4.07
CA GLY A 882 -29.46 -16.04 -4.84
C GLY A 882 -30.47 -16.25 -5.95
N ARG A 883 -30.31 -15.44 -6.99
CA ARG A 883 -31.19 -15.37 -8.16
C ARG A 883 -30.36 -15.31 -9.43
N VAL A 884 -30.81 -16.05 -10.45
CA VAL A 884 -30.29 -15.99 -11.82
C VAL A 884 -31.46 -15.70 -12.75
N PHE A 885 -31.57 -14.45 -13.21
CA PHE A 885 -32.72 -13.96 -13.97
C PHE A 885 -34.06 -14.22 -13.26
N ASP A 886 -34.92 -15.06 -13.82
CA ASP A 886 -36.24 -15.47 -13.33
C ASP A 886 -36.17 -16.69 -12.41
N THR A 887 -34.98 -17.26 -12.19
CA THR A 887 -34.77 -18.41 -11.30
C THR A 887 -34.30 -17.96 -9.92
N ASP A 888 -35.23 -17.91 -8.97
CA ASP A 888 -34.95 -17.72 -7.55
C ASP A 888 -34.46 -19.00 -6.87
N ASN A 889 -33.98 -18.86 -5.62
CA ASN A 889 -33.47 -19.96 -4.80
C ASN A 889 -32.32 -20.74 -5.47
N ALA A 890 -31.50 -20.05 -6.25
CA ALA A 890 -30.33 -20.62 -6.93
C ALA A 890 -29.11 -20.60 -5.99
N TRP A 891 -28.51 -21.76 -5.75
CA TRP A 891 -27.31 -21.90 -4.94
C TRP A 891 -26.07 -21.87 -5.81
N LEU A 892 -25.10 -20.99 -5.50
CA LEU A 892 -23.79 -21.01 -6.16
C LEU A 892 -23.10 -22.36 -5.93
N LEU A 893 -22.47 -22.85 -6.99
CA LEU A 893 -21.70 -24.08 -7.01
C LEU A 893 -20.35 -23.81 -7.66
N PHE A 894 -19.28 -24.23 -7.01
CA PHE A 894 -17.91 -24.02 -7.47
C PHE A 894 -17.09 -25.30 -7.25
N ARG A 895 -17.31 -26.29 -8.11
CA ARG A 895 -16.75 -27.64 -7.98
C ARG A 895 -16.41 -28.23 -9.34
N ARG A 896 -15.29 -28.95 -9.44
CA ARG A 896 -14.94 -29.78 -10.60
C ARG A 896 -15.93 -30.92 -10.81
N GLY A 897 -15.95 -31.43 -12.04
CA GLY A 897 -16.73 -32.63 -12.40
C GLY A 897 -18.22 -32.36 -12.62
N ILE A 898 -18.65 -31.10 -12.68
CA ILE A 898 -20.03 -30.71 -12.96
C ILE A 898 -20.21 -30.39 -14.44
N VAL A 899 -19.34 -29.52 -14.98
CA VAL A 899 -19.27 -29.21 -16.41
C VAL A 899 -17.82 -29.15 -16.89
N THR A 900 -17.61 -29.26 -18.19
CA THR A 900 -16.37 -28.89 -18.88
C THR A 900 -16.68 -27.96 -20.05
N LEU A 901 -15.76 -27.04 -20.31
CA LEU A 901 -15.82 -26.09 -21.42
C LEU A 901 -14.57 -26.28 -22.31
N ASP A 902 -14.72 -26.08 -23.62
CA ASP A 902 -13.63 -26.20 -24.60
C ASP A 902 -12.99 -24.86 -25.00
N ASN A 903 -13.47 -23.73 -24.45
CA ASN A 903 -12.96 -22.40 -24.77
C ASN A 903 -12.57 -21.62 -23.49
N PRO A 904 -11.27 -21.39 -23.24
CA PRO A 904 -10.79 -20.67 -22.05
C PRO A 904 -11.08 -19.17 -22.07
N ALA A 905 -11.50 -18.59 -23.21
CA ALA A 905 -11.96 -17.20 -23.28
C ALA A 905 -13.26 -16.96 -22.49
N ILE A 906 -13.99 -18.03 -22.16
CA ILE A 906 -15.26 -17.97 -21.43
C ILE A 906 -15.02 -18.27 -19.96
N ASN A 907 -15.24 -17.26 -19.11
CA ASN A 907 -15.45 -17.47 -17.69
C ASN A 907 -16.82 -18.13 -17.46
N TYR A 908 -16.96 -18.88 -16.37
CA TYR A 908 -18.25 -19.46 -16.01
C TYR A 908 -18.52 -19.49 -14.50
N LEU A 909 -19.80 -19.42 -14.15
CA LEU A 909 -20.31 -19.73 -12.81
C LEU A 909 -21.37 -20.81 -12.91
N LEU A 910 -21.50 -21.62 -11.87
CA LEU A 910 -22.55 -22.62 -11.76
C LEU A 910 -23.50 -22.22 -10.64
N ALA A 911 -24.78 -22.47 -10.85
CA ALA A 911 -25.77 -22.41 -9.78
C ALA A 911 -26.80 -23.55 -9.93
N HIS A 912 -27.50 -23.90 -8.84
CA HIS A 912 -28.53 -24.94 -8.90
C HIS A 912 -29.72 -24.67 -7.98
N THR A 913 -30.89 -25.16 -8.39
CA THR A 913 -32.12 -25.17 -7.57
C THR A 913 -32.40 -26.55 -6.95
N GLY A 914 -31.42 -27.45 -7.05
CA GLY A 914 -31.50 -28.85 -6.65
C GLY A 914 -32.02 -29.81 -7.74
N HIS A 915 -32.88 -29.31 -8.63
CA HIS A 915 -33.43 -30.07 -9.77
C HIS A 915 -33.02 -29.48 -11.14
N LYS A 916 -32.46 -28.27 -11.16
CA LYS A 916 -31.88 -27.61 -12.34
C LYS A 916 -30.43 -27.22 -12.05
N LEU A 917 -29.57 -27.38 -13.06
CA LEU A 917 -28.25 -26.78 -13.12
C LEU A 917 -28.28 -25.58 -14.07
N LEU A 918 -27.76 -24.45 -13.61
CA LEU A 918 -27.61 -23.20 -14.36
C LEU A 918 -26.11 -23.00 -14.63
N VAL A 919 -25.76 -22.84 -15.90
CA VAL A 919 -24.39 -22.56 -16.34
C VAL A 919 -24.35 -21.15 -16.90
N ILE A 920 -23.75 -20.22 -16.17
CA ILE A 920 -23.61 -18.81 -16.53
C ILE A 920 -22.29 -18.66 -17.28
N LEU A 921 -22.34 -18.44 -18.58
CA LEU A 921 -21.18 -18.28 -19.46
C LEU A 921 -20.92 -16.80 -19.68
N MET A 922 -19.71 -16.32 -19.42
CA MET A 922 -19.32 -14.90 -19.47
C MET A 922 -18.13 -14.75 -20.43
N ASN A 923 -18.29 -13.92 -21.47
CA ASN A 923 -17.29 -13.75 -22.50
C ASN A 923 -16.36 -12.56 -22.20
N GLU A 924 -15.08 -12.88 -22.01
CA GLU A 924 -14.06 -11.88 -21.72
C GLU A 924 -13.62 -11.08 -22.93
N ASN A 925 -13.83 -11.60 -24.14
CA ASN A 925 -13.34 -10.98 -25.36
C ASN A 925 -14.29 -9.91 -25.89
N HIS A 926 -13.70 -8.95 -26.62
CA HIS A 926 -14.41 -7.92 -27.41
C HIS A 926 -14.96 -8.44 -28.74
N ARG A 927 -15.04 -9.76 -28.90
CA ARG A 927 -15.65 -10.45 -30.05
C ARG A 927 -16.53 -11.60 -29.56
N PRO A 928 -17.56 -12.02 -30.31
CA PRO A 928 -18.31 -13.22 -29.98
C PRO A 928 -17.42 -14.46 -29.93
N GLU A 929 -17.65 -15.33 -28.95
CA GLU A 929 -16.86 -16.54 -28.74
C GLU A 929 -17.77 -17.77 -28.76
N LYS A 930 -17.31 -18.83 -29.44
CA LYS A 930 -18.04 -20.11 -29.51
C LYS A 930 -17.52 -21.02 -28.40
N VAL A 931 -18.42 -21.65 -27.66
CA VAL A 931 -18.08 -22.56 -26.56
C VAL A 931 -19.00 -23.77 -26.57
N THR A 932 -18.40 -24.94 -26.36
CA THR A 932 -19.08 -26.18 -26.06
C THR A 932 -19.05 -26.42 -24.56
N VAL A 933 -20.23 -26.62 -23.97
CA VAL A 933 -20.42 -27.04 -22.59
C VAL A 933 -20.84 -28.50 -22.57
N GLU A 934 -20.10 -29.33 -21.83
CA GLU A 934 -20.51 -30.69 -21.50
C GLU A 934 -20.95 -30.76 -20.03
N CYS A 935 -22.20 -31.14 -19.77
CA CYS A 935 -22.70 -31.42 -18.43
C CYS A 935 -22.36 -32.88 -18.07
N LEU A 936 -21.61 -33.06 -16.98
CA LEU A 936 -21.08 -34.37 -16.57
C LEU A 936 -21.96 -35.10 -15.55
N ILE A 937 -22.92 -34.40 -14.94
CA ILE A 937 -23.84 -34.94 -13.95
C ILE A 937 -25.23 -35.21 -14.54
N GLY A 938 -25.92 -36.21 -14.00
CA GLY A 938 -27.18 -36.72 -14.55
C GLY A 938 -26.97 -37.37 -15.93
N ARG A 939 -27.89 -37.13 -16.87
CA ARG A 939 -27.69 -37.57 -18.26
C ARG A 939 -26.67 -36.63 -18.92
N LYS A 940 -25.51 -37.16 -19.32
CA LYS A 940 -24.49 -36.40 -20.05
C LYS A 940 -25.10 -35.72 -21.27
N ARG A 941 -24.87 -34.42 -21.39
CA ARG A 941 -25.38 -33.57 -22.48
C ARG A 941 -24.28 -32.63 -22.93
N ARG A 942 -24.19 -32.41 -24.24
CA ARG A 942 -23.23 -31.50 -24.86
C ARG A 942 -23.99 -30.44 -25.63
N LEU A 943 -23.70 -29.16 -25.38
CA LEU A 943 -24.33 -28.02 -26.03
C LEU A 943 -23.26 -27.04 -26.49
N THR A 944 -23.34 -26.60 -27.74
CA THR A 944 -22.48 -25.54 -28.27
C THR A 944 -23.29 -24.26 -28.45
N ARG A 945 -22.74 -23.13 -27.99
CA ARG A 945 -23.35 -21.80 -28.09
C ARG A 945 -22.31 -20.76 -28.48
N THR A 946 -22.78 -19.67 -29.08
CA THR A 946 -21.99 -18.45 -29.26
C THR A 946 -22.40 -17.47 -28.18
N VAL A 947 -21.45 -17.03 -27.36
CA VAL A 947 -21.63 -15.99 -26.36
C VAL A 947 -21.21 -14.66 -26.99
N PRO A 948 -22.06 -13.62 -27.02
CA PRO A 948 -21.70 -12.33 -27.63
C PRO A 948 -20.49 -11.68 -26.95
N ALA A 949 -19.85 -10.74 -27.65
CA ALA A 949 -18.73 -9.95 -27.12
C ALA A 949 -19.13 -9.24 -25.82
N ARG A 950 -18.27 -9.30 -24.80
CA ARG A 950 -18.49 -8.61 -23.49
C ARG A 950 -19.92 -8.79 -22.95
N ALA A 951 -20.44 -10.01 -23.08
CA ALA A 951 -21.79 -10.37 -22.67
C ALA A 951 -21.81 -11.74 -22.00
N LEU A 952 -22.98 -12.15 -21.52
CA LEU A 952 -23.19 -13.47 -20.93
C LEU A 952 -24.32 -14.24 -21.59
N THR A 953 -24.35 -15.56 -21.34
CA THR A 953 -25.43 -16.46 -21.72
C THR A 953 -25.64 -17.47 -20.61
N VAL A 954 -26.89 -17.75 -20.24
CA VAL A 954 -27.21 -18.78 -19.24
C VAL A 954 -27.79 -20.01 -19.93
N LEU A 955 -27.21 -21.17 -19.65
CA LEU A 955 -27.75 -22.46 -20.03
C LEU A 955 -28.42 -23.13 -18.84
N THR A 956 -29.61 -23.67 -19.05
CA THR A 956 -30.34 -24.42 -18.03
C THR A 956 -30.40 -25.90 -18.41
N PHE A 957 -29.91 -26.76 -17.52
CA PHE A 957 -30.02 -28.20 -17.62
C PHE A 957 -31.04 -28.71 -16.59
N ASP A 958 -32.22 -29.08 -17.07
CA ASP A 958 -33.26 -29.68 -16.23
C ASP A 958 -32.99 -31.17 -15.92
N ARG A 959 -33.62 -31.64 -14.85
CA ARG A 959 -33.57 -33.04 -14.36
C ARG A 959 -32.16 -33.45 -13.93
N VAL A 960 -31.47 -32.54 -13.25
CA VAL A 960 -30.20 -32.78 -12.58
C VAL A 960 -30.49 -32.85 -11.08
N ASN A 961 -30.05 -33.91 -10.40
CA ASN A 961 -30.26 -34.03 -8.96
C ASN A 961 -28.99 -33.62 -8.21
N ILE A 962 -29.01 -32.44 -7.60
CA ILE A 962 -27.94 -31.94 -6.73
C ILE A 962 -28.56 -31.70 -5.35
N PRO A 963 -28.10 -32.36 -4.28
CA PRO A 963 -28.63 -32.11 -2.95
C PRO A 963 -28.57 -30.62 -2.62
N LEU A 964 -29.70 -30.05 -2.15
CA LEU A 964 -29.71 -28.69 -1.65
C LEU A 964 -28.86 -28.63 -0.38
N PRO A 965 -28.05 -27.57 -0.18
CA PRO A 965 -27.42 -27.31 1.10
C PRO A 965 -28.52 -27.24 2.17
N ALA A 966 -28.52 -28.17 3.13
CA ALA A 966 -29.61 -28.30 4.09
C ALA A 966 -29.84 -26.96 4.82
N ARG A 967 -30.98 -26.33 4.56
CA ARG A 967 -31.57 -25.30 5.42
C ARG A 967 -32.73 -25.98 6.14
N ASP A 968 -32.38 -26.91 7.00
CA ASP A 968 -33.35 -27.50 7.91
C ASP A 968 -33.53 -26.52 9.08
N ASP A 969 -34.77 -26.31 9.52
CA ASP A 969 -35.14 -25.52 10.68
C ASP A 969 -35.03 -26.36 11.99
N SER A 970 -34.56 -27.60 11.89
CA SER A 970 -34.23 -28.46 13.03
C SER A 970 -33.43 -27.69 14.08
N PRO A 971 -33.83 -27.77 15.36
CA PRO A 971 -33.29 -26.93 16.43
C PRO A 971 -31.76 -27.05 16.52
N SER A 972 -31.09 -25.90 16.60
CA SER A 972 -29.72 -25.81 17.09
C SER A 972 -29.68 -26.08 18.60
N PRO A 973 -28.55 -26.52 19.16
CA PRO A 973 -28.42 -26.63 20.61
C PRO A 973 -28.68 -25.27 21.28
N ARG A 974 -29.78 -25.14 22.04
CA ARG A 974 -30.08 -24.10 23.04
C ARG A 974 -31.11 -24.63 24.06
N PRO A 975 -31.16 -24.16 25.34
CA PRO A 975 -30.26 -23.25 26.04
C PRO A 975 -29.43 -23.92 27.17
N GLY A 976 -28.14 -24.15 26.89
CA GLY A 976 -27.05 -24.30 27.87
C GLY A 976 -25.90 -23.37 27.44
N SER A 977 -24.81 -23.26 28.23
CA SER A 977 -23.69 -22.40 27.84
C SER A 977 -23.01 -22.91 26.57
N VAL A 978 -23.04 -22.12 25.49
CA VAL A 978 -22.42 -22.43 24.17
C VAL A 978 -20.93 -22.07 24.10
N THR A 979 -20.48 -21.27 25.06
CA THR A 979 -19.07 -21.09 25.42
C THR A 979 -18.96 -21.12 26.94
N VAL A 980 -17.91 -21.75 27.46
CA VAL A 980 -17.64 -21.84 28.90
C VAL A 980 -16.16 -21.67 29.19
N ALA A 981 -15.85 -21.14 30.37
CA ALA A 981 -14.51 -21.04 30.90
C ALA A 981 -14.51 -21.42 32.38
N THR A 982 -13.46 -22.11 32.81
CA THR A 982 -13.24 -22.48 34.21
C THR A 982 -11.77 -22.28 34.54
N THR A 983 -11.48 -21.79 35.74
CA THR A 983 -10.12 -21.39 36.13
C THR A 983 -9.33 -22.57 36.70
N LEU A 984 -8.04 -22.61 36.37
CA LEU A 984 -7.04 -23.59 36.78
C LEU A 984 -5.77 -22.84 37.19
N LYS A 985 -5.55 -22.54 38.48
CA LYS A 985 -4.34 -21.84 38.98
C LYS A 985 -3.87 -20.65 38.09
N GLY A 986 -4.79 -19.78 37.67
CA GLY A 986 -4.47 -18.58 36.87
C GLY A 986 -4.38 -18.79 35.35
N VAL A 987 -4.66 -20.00 34.84
CA VAL A 987 -4.99 -20.26 33.43
C VAL A 987 -6.44 -20.70 33.32
N GLU A 988 -6.99 -20.79 32.10
CA GLU A 988 -8.39 -21.18 31.87
C GLU A 988 -8.46 -22.44 31.01
N ALA A 989 -9.40 -23.32 31.33
CA ALA A 989 -9.92 -24.30 30.39
C ALA A 989 -11.22 -23.77 29.82
N ARG A 990 -11.36 -23.87 28.51
CA ARG A 990 -12.46 -23.30 27.75
C ARG A 990 -13.08 -24.35 26.84
N GLY A 991 -14.36 -24.16 26.54
CA GLY A 991 -15.10 -25.01 25.61
C GLY A 991 -16.05 -24.18 24.75
N ALA A 992 -16.24 -24.58 23.50
CA ALA A 992 -17.20 -23.98 22.58
C ALA A 992 -17.90 -25.05 21.72
N ALA A 993 -19.21 -24.90 21.53
CA ALA A 993 -20.00 -25.76 20.65
C ALA A 993 -19.97 -25.23 19.21
N ILE A 994 -19.49 -26.05 18.27
CA ILE A 994 -19.45 -25.73 16.84
C ILE A 994 -20.47 -26.62 16.11
N GLN A 995 -21.41 -26.01 15.40
CA GLN A 995 -22.38 -26.75 14.58
C GLN A 995 -22.55 -26.05 13.23
N VAL A 996 -22.42 -26.78 12.14
CA VAL A 996 -22.56 -26.24 10.77
C VAL A 996 -23.75 -26.85 10.02
N LYS A 997 -24.11 -28.09 10.35
CA LYS A 997 -25.25 -28.82 9.80
C LYS A 997 -26.22 -29.24 10.92
N PRO A 998 -27.49 -29.54 10.60
CA PRO A 998 -28.41 -30.16 11.56
C PRO A 998 -27.86 -31.50 12.08
N GLY A 999 -28.23 -31.85 13.31
CA GLY A 999 -27.79 -33.09 13.96
C GLY A 999 -26.46 -32.91 14.72
N PRO A 1000 -25.45 -33.78 14.50
CA PRO A 1000 -24.22 -33.77 15.28
C PRO A 1000 -23.52 -32.41 15.36
N TRP A 1001 -22.81 -32.18 16.45
CA TRP A 1001 -22.01 -30.97 16.69
C TRP A 1001 -20.63 -31.34 17.25
N ASP A 1002 -19.69 -30.40 17.16
CA ASP A 1002 -18.32 -30.58 17.62
C ASP A 1002 -18.11 -29.78 18.91
N ALA A 1003 -17.76 -30.46 20.01
CA ALA A 1003 -17.33 -29.84 21.25
C ALA A 1003 -15.83 -29.56 21.18
N TYR A 1004 -15.47 -28.29 20.98
CA TYR A 1004 -14.08 -27.86 20.92
C TYR A 1004 -13.62 -27.38 22.30
N LEU A 1005 -12.63 -28.07 22.87
CA LEU A 1005 -12.08 -27.82 24.21
C LEU A 1005 -10.61 -27.41 24.11
N TRP A 1006 -10.20 -26.38 24.86
CA TRP A 1006 -8.80 -25.95 24.88
C TRP A 1006 -8.37 -25.38 26.23
N CYS A 1007 -7.06 -25.34 26.46
CA CYS A 1007 -6.45 -24.76 27.65
C CYS A 1007 -5.58 -23.54 27.28
N THR A 1008 -5.65 -22.47 28.07
CA THR A 1008 -4.88 -21.24 27.82
C THR A 1008 -3.44 -21.31 28.34
N ALA A 1009 -3.04 -22.42 28.97
CA ALA A 1009 -1.70 -22.60 29.50
C ALA A 1009 -0.64 -22.51 28.40
N LEU A 1010 0.40 -21.70 28.66
CA LEU A 1010 1.61 -21.66 27.83
C LEU A 1010 2.51 -22.87 28.13
N PRO A 1011 3.47 -23.21 27.24
CA PRO A 1011 4.42 -24.30 27.47
C PRO A 1011 5.18 -24.24 28.81
N LYS A 1012 5.42 -23.03 29.33
CA LYS A 1012 6.07 -22.82 30.64
C LYS A 1012 5.15 -23.07 31.84
N GLN A 1013 3.84 -23.06 31.64
CA GLN A 1013 2.83 -23.22 32.69
C GLN A 1013 2.35 -24.66 32.81
N ALA A 1014 2.24 -25.38 31.70
CA ALA A 1014 1.87 -26.80 31.67
C ALA A 1014 2.77 -27.54 30.68
N ARG A 1015 3.28 -28.70 31.10
CA ARG A 1015 3.96 -29.66 30.20
C ARG A 1015 3.00 -30.66 29.57
N ARG A 1016 1.80 -30.79 30.15
CA ARG A 1016 0.78 -31.76 29.75
C ARG A 1016 -0.59 -31.34 30.26
N VAL A 1017 -1.62 -31.58 29.47
CA VAL A 1017 -3.03 -31.30 29.80
C VAL A 1017 -3.88 -32.52 29.44
N THR A 1018 -4.72 -32.97 30.36
CA THR A 1018 -5.68 -34.07 30.18
C THR A 1018 -7.09 -33.49 30.19
N PHE A 1019 -7.81 -33.68 29.09
CA PHE A 1019 -9.22 -33.35 28.97
C PHE A 1019 -10.04 -34.58 29.35
N HIS A 1020 -10.76 -34.50 30.46
CA HIS A 1020 -11.76 -35.49 30.84
C HIS A 1020 -13.12 -35.00 30.32
N TYR A 1021 -13.88 -35.83 29.62
CA TYR A 1021 -15.19 -35.47 29.10
C TYR A 1021 -16.17 -36.64 29.14
N GLN A 1022 -17.47 -36.35 29.30
CA GLN A 1022 -18.53 -37.34 29.37
C GLN A 1022 -19.34 -37.37 28.07
N LEU A 1023 -19.41 -38.55 27.44
CA LEU A 1023 -20.28 -38.83 26.28
C LEU A 1023 -21.21 -39.98 26.64
N ASP A 1024 -22.51 -39.81 26.42
CA ASP A 1024 -23.52 -40.85 26.69
C ASP A 1024 -23.46 -41.44 28.11
N GLY A 1025 -23.08 -40.61 29.10
CA GLY A 1025 -22.93 -41.01 30.50
C GLY A 1025 -21.57 -41.60 30.86
N GLU A 1026 -20.71 -41.90 29.89
CA GLU A 1026 -19.38 -42.46 30.12
C GLU A 1026 -18.28 -41.39 30.09
N TRP A 1027 -17.46 -41.36 31.14
CA TRP A 1027 -16.27 -40.51 31.17
C TRP A 1027 -15.15 -41.11 30.33
N ARG A 1028 -14.59 -40.25 29.47
CA ARG A 1028 -13.43 -40.52 28.63
C ARG A 1028 -12.35 -39.48 28.95
N LYS A 1029 -11.11 -39.77 28.57
CA LYS A 1029 -10.00 -38.83 28.71
C LYS A 1029 -9.12 -38.82 27.48
N THR A 1030 -8.63 -37.63 27.12
CA THR A 1030 -7.62 -37.43 26.09
C THR A 1030 -6.49 -36.60 26.69
N GLU A 1031 -5.27 -37.10 26.58
CA GLU A 1031 -4.06 -36.43 27.06
C GLU A 1031 -3.37 -35.73 25.89
N ASP A 1032 -2.98 -34.48 26.12
CA ASP A 1032 -2.25 -33.64 25.18
C ASP A 1032 -0.95 -33.15 25.85
N ALA A 1033 0.18 -33.57 25.30
CA ALA A 1033 1.51 -33.26 25.81
C ALA A 1033 2.24 -32.23 24.93
N GLU A 1034 1.59 -31.69 23.90
CA GLU A 1034 2.22 -30.79 22.93
C GLU A 1034 1.39 -29.53 22.74
N TYR A 1035 1.94 -28.37 23.11
CA TYR A 1035 1.26 -27.09 22.90
C TYR A 1035 1.01 -26.84 21.40
N PRO A 1036 -0.15 -26.29 20.99
CA PRO A 1036 -1.30 -25.88 21.82
C PRO A 1036 -2.13 -27.04 22.39
N PHE A 1037 -2.56 -26.90 23.65
CA PHE A 1037 -3.37 -27.91 24.34
C PHE A 1037 -4.85 -27.82 23.97
N GLU A 1038 -5.34 -28.72 23.12
CA GLU A 1038 -6.70 -28.66 22.58
C GLU A 1038 -7.21 -29.98 21.99
N ILE A 1039 -8.52 -30.21 22.07
CA ILE A 1039 -9.18 -31.35 21.45
C ILE A 1039 -10.54 -30.96 20.85
N THR A 1040 -11.00 -31.74 19.88
CA THR A 1040 -12.36 -31.64 19.33
C THR A 1040 -13.06 -32.98 19.51
N VAL A 1041 -14.22 -32.96 20.17
CA VAL A 1041 -15.00 -34.14 20.50
C VAL A 1041 -16.32 -34.11 19.72
N PRO A 1042 -16.55 -35.01 18.75
CA PRO A 1042 -17.83 -35.11 18.05
C PRO A 1042 -18.93 -35.58 19.00
N VAL A 1043 -20.06 -34.88 19.00
CA VAL A 1043 -21.26 -35.21 19.78
C VAL A 1043 -22.39 -35.55 18.81
N SER A 1044 -22.80 -36.82 18.80
CA SER A 1044 -23.77 -37.37 17.84
C SER A 1044 -25.20 -36.89 18.08
N ASP A 1045 -25.57 -36.65 19.34
CA ASP A 1045 -26.89 -36.19 19.75
C ASP A 1045 -26.86 -34.69 20.08
N ALA A 1046 -27.53 -33.89 19.24
CA ALA A 1046 -27.62 -32.44 19.41
C ALA A 1046 -28.29 -31.98 20.71
N THR A 1047 -29.04 -32.87 21.38
CA THR A 1047 -29.78 -32.57 22.60
C THR A 1047 -28.98 -32.81 23.87
N LYS A 1048 -27.90 -33.60 23.80
CA LYS A 1048 -27.11 -33.98 24.97
C LYS A 1048 -26.03 -32.95 25.29
N PRO A 1049 -25.88 -32.53 26.56
CA PRO A 1049 -24.72 -31.77 26.99
C PRO A 1049 -23.45 -32.62 26.97
N LEU A 1050 -22.30 -31.97 26.79
CA LEU A 1050 -20.99 -32.55 27.09
C LEU A 1050 -20.47 -31.97 28.39
N ARG A 1051 -20.22 -32.83 29.37
CA ARG A 1051 -19.52 -32.43 30.60
C ARG A 1051 -18.02 -32.59 30.40
N PHE A 1052 -17.22 -31.66 30.89
CA PHE A 1052 -15.78 -31.81 30.86
C PHE A 1052 -15.11 -31.17 32.07
N ARG A 1053 -13.89 -31.64 32.36
CA ARG A 1053 -12.93 -30.98 33.26
C ARG A 1053 -11.54 -31.17 32.70
N VAL A 1054 -10.64 -30.26 33.03
CA VAL A 1054 -9.27 -30.27 32.54
C VAL A 1054 -8.34 -30.47 33.72
N GLU A 1055 -7.30 -31.27 33.51
CA GLU A 1055 -6.24 -31.52 34.49
C GLU A 1055 -4.90 -31.16 33.82
N GLY A 1056 -4.13 -30.25 34.40
CA GLY A 1056 -2.80 -29.87 33.94
C GLY A 1056 -1.70 -30.41 34.84
N VAL A 1057 -0.55 -30.71 34.26
CA VAL A 1057 0.70 -31.01 34.96
C VAL A 1057 1.69 -29.88 34.67
N ALA A 1058 2.12 -29.18 35.72
CA ALA A 1058 3.11 -28.11 35.63
C ALA A 1058 4.53 -28.64 35.41
N ALA A 1059 5.46 -27.74 35.10
CA ALA A 1059 6.87 -28.09 34.87
C ALA A 1059 7.55 -28.71 36.10
N ASP A 1060 7.14 -28.30 37.31
CA ASP A 1060 7.63 -28.83 38.59
C ASP A 1060 6.98 -30.18 38.99
N GLY A 1061 6.08 -30.70 38.16
CA GLY A 1061 5.36 -31.95 38.40
C GLY A 1061 4.09 -31.79 39.23
N SER A 1062 3.77 -30.59 39.74
CA SER A 1062 2.52 -30.35 40.44
C SER A 1062 1.32 -30.45 39.48
N THR A 1063 0.20 -30.99 39.98
CA THR A 1063 -1.05 -31.05 39.22
C THR A 1063 -1.98 -29.89 39.59
N PHE A 1064 -2.90 -29.60 38.68
CA PHE A 1064 -3.98 -28.65 38.90
C PHE A 1064 -5.17 -29.04 38.02
N ASP A 1065 -6.38 -28.88 38.52
CA ASP A 1065 -7.60 -29.28 37.83
C ASP A 1065 -8.64 -28.17 37.83
N SER A 1066 -9.55 -28.23 36.86
CA SER A 1066 -10.67 -27.32 36.75
C SER A 1066 -11.90 -27.89 37.43
N ALA A 1067 -12.83 -27.01 37.79
CA ALA A 1067 -14.19 -27.45 38.08
C ALA A 1067 -14.81 -28.17 36.88
N GLU A 1068 -15.68 -29.14 37.15
CA GLU A 1068 -16.55 -29.74 36.13
C GLU A 1068 -17.41 -28.66 35.49
N THR A 1069 -17.43 -28.65 34.18
CA THR A 1069 -18.11 -27.64 33.36
C THR A 1069 -18.98 -28.34 32.32
N VAL A 1070 -20.12 -27.74 31.99
CA VAL A 1070 -21.08 -28.28 31.02
C VAL A 1070 -21.09 -27.40 29.77
N LEU A 1071 -20.91 -28.01 28.60
CA LEU A 1071 -20.95 -27.38 27.30
C LEU A 1071 -22.12 -27.95 26.49
N GLY A 1072 -22.99 -27.08 25.95
CA GLY A 1072 -24.19 -27.50 25.22
C GLY A 1072 -25.25 -28.18 26.11
N GLY A 1073 -26.34 -28.68 25.50
CA GLY A 1073 -27.47 -29.34 26.16
C GLY A 1073 -28.62 -28.41 26.59
N MET A 1074 -29.82 -28.98 26.77
CA MET A 1074 -30.98 -28.32 27.41
C MET A 1074 -30.87 -28.43 28.95
N PRO A 1075 -31.49 -27.52 29.73
CA PRO A 1075 -31.61 -27.68 31.17
C PRO A 1075 -32.50 -28.88 31.53
#